data_AF-A0A6S6ULQ6-F1
#
_entry.id   AF-A0A6S6ULQ6-F1
#
_cell.length_a   1.000
_cell.length_b   1.000
_cell.length_c   1.000
_cell.angle_alpha   90.00
_cell.angle_beta   90.00
_cell.angle_gamma   90.00
#
_symmetry.space_group_name_H-M   'P 1'
#
loop_
_entity.id
_entity.type
_entity.pdbx_description
1 polymer ?
#
loop_
_entity_poly.entity_id
_entity_poly.type
_entity_poly.pdbx_seq_one_letter_code
_entity_poly.pdbx_strand_id
1 'polypeptide(L)'
;MTKKKKGSKKGKNLPVHLLEKKIIDLFSKQVTSRFDAKGIIGKLRITNSRDSVQHTLDQLVKKGKIEEASRGKYKWNKAAKMAKTNTRSDAKIATGRVDATRSGAAYIISEDLDNDIFVPAHKLMGALNGDTVEVSWYLARKDKLEGQVVQITERKSENFIGTLSLSDKFAFVIPDNQSMQTDIFVALKNLPKGAEDGAKVVVNIIKWATDNKNNPEGKVTTYFGTEGGNDIEMKSILIQKGFNLTFPPEVLKENAAIDTEVKQSEINKRRDMREITTFTIDPASAKDFDDALSLELLENGNYEIGIHIADVGHYVVPGSELDKEAAKRTTSVYLVDRVLPMLPEKLSNGVCSLRPEEEKLTFSAVFEMDKQGTVLNEWFGKTAIYSDRRFTYEEAQERLETGEGDYAQELQLINGLAHKLRAQRFKKGAINFESPEVRFKLDEKGVPLEVYLKSRKDAHMLVEDFMLLANKRVGALIHGLHEKTGIQWPMVYRIHDEPDMDRVQSFADFAAQMGYKMKVEAPEQVKKAYSKMLKEAEGKPEADILQQLAIRTMSKAVYSSDNIGHYGLGFETYSHFTSPIRRYADVLGHRILFDYLSDTNKRMDVKKLEELCKHISRKERDAMEAERESVKYKQAEFLEAHVGENFEGSISGIADHGIYVSIKANFCEGMIRYERMFDDFTVGENKFQIKSPSITYRMGDSVWVRVLGANKYKKQIDLELLDPEDEENRPPVRAEVKELTFAEQEEMNRAQEAAYLATKKAEKDAKEAPIAKKETTEVAKEEAPEVIKEATSEVSDEIEAAPEPIKKPRSEKKKVKVVQEPKKGKKDVSSKYNAKNAPYEALLPAVKKIFNKSDVKHIAIQKKAKWQFEITPSAPVPESVLLLRFNPEASLNKGYRGQKLISKHPFKPEGSTRVFFKTYFPYEKVSEGYLSPLRSLDDKQLSAHDIELGLPIFEDFIKLLNPKQVVSFSAPMIATLQKYKYLTDIEEEEVTDKGRTIISSRAILTIGELKIPIFFVPRPSSRLLKELKSLAWDWAFGISTNTSTPIETDLDTDDNDDDFDQE
;
A
#
# COMPACT_ATOMS: atom_id res chain seq x y z
N MET A 1 82.71 -43.24 -39.71
CA MET A 1 83.70 -43.03 -38.61
C MET A 1 83.25 -41.81 -37.80
N THR A 2 83.47 -41.62 -36.48
CA THR A 2 84.19 -42.36 -35.43
C THR A 2 83.34 -42.47 -34.13
N LYS A 3 83.63 -43.44 -33.25
CA LYS A 3 82.98 -43.57 -31.93
C LYS A 3 83.56 -42.56 -30.92
N LYS A 4 82.83 -41.48 -30.57
CA LYS A 4 83.13 -40.69 -29.35
C LYS A 4 82.55 -41.40 -28.11
N LYS A 5 83.41 -42.11 -27.36
CA LYS A 5 83.10 -42.63 -26.01
C LYS A 5 82.73 -41.46 -25.08
N LYS A 6 81.46 -41.21 -24.81
CA LYS A 6 81.05 -40.38 -23.66
C LYS A 6 81.20 -41.22 -22.39
N GLY A 7 82.00 -40.75 -21.45
CA GLY A 7 82.36 -41.49 -20.24
C GLY A 7 81.15 -41.79 -19.33
N SER A 8 81.26 -42.90 -18.60
CA SER A 8 80.32 -43.27 -17.54
C SER A 8 80.31 -42.17 -16.47
N LYS A 9 79.22 -41.39 -16.40
CA LYS A 9 78.97 -40.49 -15.27
C LYS A 9 78.72 -41.34 -14.02
N LYS A 10 79.74 -41.52 -13.17
CA LYS A 10 79.56 -42.03 -11.80
C LYS A 10 78.47 -41.20 -11.12
N GLY A 11 77.55 -41.88 -10.43
CA GLY A 11 76.48 -41.21 -9.69
C GLY A 11 77.04 -40.30 -8.60
N LYS A 12 76.33 -39.21 -8.27
CA LYS A 12 76.63 -38.41 -7.08
C LYS A 12 75.97 -39.04 -5.85
N ASN A 13 76.65 -38.94 -4.72
CA ASN A 13 76.09 -39.20 -3.39
C ASN A 13 75.23 -37.97 -3.02
N LEU A 14 74.02 -38.18 -2.52
CA LEU A 14 73.05 -37.11 -2.26
C LEU A 14 72.83 -36.92 -0.74
N PRO A 15 72.76 -35.67 -0.24
CA PRO A 15 72.34 -35.41 1.13
C PRO A 15 70.87 -35.79 1.33
N VAL A 16 70.50 -36.16 2.56
CA VAL A 16 69.25 -36.88 2.90
C VAL A 16 68.00 -36.21 2.33
N HIS A 17 67.85 -34.88 2.46
CA HIS A 17 66.67 -34.16 1.92
C HIS A 17 66.53 -34.30 0.39
N LEU A 18 67.63 -34.23 -0.37
CA LEU A 18 67.60 -34.37 -1.83
C LEU A 18 67.40 -35.83 -2.25
N LEU A 19 67.89 -36.78 -1.45
CA LEU A 19 67.61 -38.20 -1.63
C LEU A 19 66.12 -38.50 -1.39
N GLU A 20 65.55 -38.03 -0.28
CA GLU A 20 64.14 -38.17 0.09
C GLU A 20 63.23 -37.62 -1.02
N LYS A 21 63.51 -36.40 -1.50
CA LYS A 21 62.75 -35.76 -2.59
C LYS A 21 62.78 -36.58 -3.90
N LYS A 22 63.92 -37.19 -4.25
CA LYS A 22 64.02 -38.05 -5.45
C LYS A 22 63.38 -39.43 -5.28
N ILE A 23 63.39 -39.99 -4.07
CA ILE A 23 62.70 -41.26 -3.78
C ILE A 23 61.17 -41.05 -3.84
N ILE A 24 60.65 -39.95 -3.28
CA ILE A 24 59.25 -39.53 -3.42
C ILE A 24 58.87 -39.39 -4.90
N ASP A 25 59.67 -38.69 -5.71
CA ASP A 25 59.41 -38.47 -7.15
C ASP A 25 59.42 -39.78 -7.97
N LEU A 26 60.28 -40.74 -7.61
CA LEU A 26 60.32 -42.06 -8.25
C LEU A 26 59.04 -42.87 -7.97
N PHE A 27 58.60 -42.91 -6.71
CA PHE A 27 57.42 -43.67 -6.33
C PHE A 27 56.11 -43.00 -6.76
N SER A 28 56.02 -41.67 -6.74
CA SER A 28 54.81 -40.95 -7.18
C SER A 28 54.57 -41.08 -8.70
N LYS A 29 55.63 -41.21 -9.50
CA LYS A 29 55.57 -41.48 -10.94
C LYS A 29 55.36 -42.95 -11.28
N GLN A 30 55.68 -43.87 -10.37
CA GLN A 30 55.58 -45.33 -10.61
C GLN A 30 54.80 -46.03 -9.48
N VAL A 31 53.60 -45.52 -9.21
CA VAL A 31 52.72 -45.86 -8.07
C VAL A 31 52.50 -47.36 -7.84
N THR A 32 52.46 -48.17 -8.90
CA THR A 32 52.26 -49.63 -8.84
C THR A 32 53.56 -50.44 -8.67
N SER A 33 54.73 -49.83 -8.90
CA SER A 33 56.02 -50.51 -8.84
C SER A 33 56.52 -50.67 -7.41
N ARG A 34 57.23 -51.78 -7.15
CA ARG A 34 57.87 -52.07 -5.87
C ARG A 34 59.38 -51.99 -6.02
N PHE A 35 60.07 -51.26 -5.14
CA PHE A 35 61.53 -51.15 -5.16
C PHE A 35 62.15 -51.43 -3.79
N ASP A 36 63.33 -52.05 -3.81
CA ASP A 36 64.23 -52.16 -2.66
C ASP A 36 65.33 -51.08 -2.73
N ALA A 37 66.10 -50.90 -1.66
CA ALA A 37 67.18 -49.92 -1.62
C ALA A 37 68.21 -50.09 -2.76
N LYS A 38 68.53 -51.33 -3.19
CA LYS A 38 69.48 -51.59 -4.29
C LYS A 38 68.89 -51.21 -5.64
N GLY A 39 67.62 -51.53 -5.89
CA GLY A 39 66.89 -51.11 -7.09
C GLY A 39 66.79 -49.60 -7.23
N ILE A 40 66.55 -48.88 -6.12
CA ILE A 40 66.50 -47.40 -6.11
C ILE A 40 67.87 -46.80 -6.45
N ILE A 41 68.96 -47.30 -5.87
CA ILE A 41 70.33 -46.84 -6.17
C ILE A 41 70.62 -46.96 -7.68
N GLY A 42 70.32 -48.12 -8.28
CA GLY A 42 70.48 -48.35 -9.71
C GLY A 42 69.59 -47.47 -10.59
N LYS A 43 68.31 -47.30 -10.22
CA LYS A 43 67.32 -46.59 -11.03
C LYS A 43 67.47 -45.07 -10.98
N LEU A 44 67.87 -44.51 -9.83
CA LEU A 44 68.22 -43.09 -9.68
C LEU A 44 69.66 -42.75 -10.08
N ARG A 45 70.52 -43.76 -10.32
CA ARG A 45 71.95 -43.63 -10.65
C ARG A 45 72.71 -42.77 -9.63
N ILE A 46 72.53 -43.08 -8.35
CA ILE A 46 73.18 -42.42 -7.20
C ILE A 46 74.31 -43.30 -6.62
N THR A 47 75.12 -42.75 -5.72
CA THR A 47 76.20 -43.49 -5.02
C THR A 47 76.10 -43.45 -3.50
N ASN A 48 74.92 -43.13 -2.96
CA ASN A 48 74.58 -43.38 -1.55
C ASN A 48 74.76 -44.86 -1.19
N SER A 49 75.16 -45.15 0.07
CA SER A 49 75.20 -46.52 0.58
C SER A 49 73.81 -47.14 0.64
N ARG A 50 73.74 -48.48 0.67
CA ARG A 50 72.47 -49.20 0.83
C ARG A 50 71.73 -48.73 2.07
N ASP A 51 72.45 -48.52 3.16
CA ASP A 51 71.89 -48.21 4.48
C ASP A 51 71.44 -46.75 4.58
N SER A 52 72.11 -45.83 3.87
CA SER A 52 71.64 -44.45 3.68
C SER A 52 70.31 -44.39 2.93
N VAL A 53 70.14 -45.21 1.88
CA VAL A 53 68.88 -45.32 1.15
C VAL A 53 67.82 -46.05 1.98
N GLN A 54 68.18 -47.13 2.68
CA GLN A 54 67.27 -47.87 3.56
C GLN A 54 66.73 -46.98 4.68
N HIS A 55 67.60 -46.29 5.43
CA HIS A 55 67.16 -45.35 6.47
C HIS A 55 66.22 -44.27 5.92
N THR A 56 66.48 -43.77 4.69
CA THR A 56 65.60 -42.77 4.05
C THR A 56 64.24 -43.38 3.66
N LEU A 57 64.18 -44.66 3.29
CA LEU A 57 62.92 -45.40 3.07
C LEU A 57 62.17 -45.59 4.39
N ASP A 58 62.85 -46.02 5.45
CA ASP A 58 62.25 -46.25 6.77
C ASP A 58 61.65 -44.94 7.33
N GLN A 59 62.33 -43.81 7.16
CA GLN A 59 61.82 -42.48 7.49
C GLN A 59 60.62 -42.09 6.62
N LEU A 60 60.59 -42.45 5.33
CA LEU A 60 59.45 -42.20 4.43
C LEU A 60 58.23 -43.09 4.74
N VAL A 61 58.44 -44.29 5.28
CA VAL A 61 57.39 -45.16 5.84
C VAL A 61 56.84 -44.54 7.14
N LYS A 62 57.71 -44.09 8.06
CA LYS A 62 57.28 -43.35 9.27
C LYS A 62 56.50 -42.06 8.94
N LYS A 63 56.89 -41.35 7.88
CA LYS A 63 56.16 -40.19 7.32
C LYS A 63 54.92 -40.56 6.50
N GLY A 64 54.57 -41.85 6.41
CA GLY A 64 53.40 -42.39 5.73
C GLY A 64 53.36 -42.21 4.21
N LYS A 65 54.45 -41.75 3.56
CA LYS A 65 54.44 -41.42 2.10
C LYS A 65 54.58 -42.65 1.21
N ILE A 66 55.29 -43.66 1.71
CA ILE A 66 55.42 -44.98 1.11
C ILE A 66 55.05 -46.03 2.15
N GLU A 67 54.76 -47.24 1.71
CA GLU A 67 54.42 -48.38 2.58
C GLU A 67 55.24 -49.61 2.17
N GLU A 68 55.59 -50.47 3.13
CA GLU A 68 56.31 -51.70 2.85
C GLU A 68 55.33 -52.75 2.31
N ALA A 69 55.57 -53.21 1.08
CA ALA A 69 54.68 -54.12 0.36
C ALA A 69 54.99 -55.60 0.63
N SER A 70 56.21 -55.88 1.08
CA SER A 70 56.78 -57.17 1.47
C SER A 70 58.21 -56.92 1.95
N ARG A 71 58.74 -57.76 2.84
CA ARG A 71 60.03 -57.57 3.54
C ARG A 71 61.14 -57.01 2.64
N GLY A 72 61.54 -55.76 2.86
CA GLY A 72 62.58 -55.02 2.12
C GLY A 72 62.17 -54.42 0.77
N LYS A 73 60.88 -54.36 0.42
CA LYS A 73 60.36 -53.77 -0.82
C LYS A 73 59.19 -52.81 -0.56
N TYR A 74 59.35 -51.56 -0.99
CA TYR A 74 58.41 -50.47 -0.72
C TYR A 74 57.58 -50.12 -1.97
N LYS A 75 56.39 -49.54 -1.77
CA LYS A 75 55.49 -49.00 -2.81
C LYS A 75 54.92 -47.64 -2.36
N TRP A 76 54.37 -46.86 -3.29
CA TRP A 76 53.69 -45.61 -2.94
C TRP A 76 52.44 -45.85 -2.08
N ASN A 77 52.29 -45.12 -0.97
CA ASN A 77 51.09 -45.22 -0.15
C ASN A 77 49.93 -44.44 -0.81
N LYS A 78 48.89 -45.15 -1.25
CA LYS A 78 47.73 -44.52 -1.90
C LYS A 78 46.94 -43.59 -0.96
N ALA A 79 46.86 -43.91 0.33
CA ALA A 79 46.17 -43.06 1.32
C ALA A 79 46.86 -41.69 1.49
N ALA A 80 48.18 -41.61 1.30
CA ALA A 80 48.92 -40.34 1.33
C ALA A 80 48.55 -39.37 0.20
N LYS A 81 47.86 -39.84 -0.86
CA LYS A 81 47.26 -38.96 -1.88
C LYS A 81 45.90 -38.42 -1.42
N MET A 82 45.06 -39.24 -0.78
CA MET A 82 43.78 -38.79 -0.18
C MET A 82 43.99 -37.79 0.96
N ALA A 83 45.05 -37.97 1.76
CA ALA A 83 45.45 -37.01 2.80
C ALA A 83 45.84 -35.62 2.25
N LYS A 84 46.08 -35.48 0.93
CA LYS A 84 46.30 -34.18 0.27
C LYS A 84 45.07 -33.65 -0.48
N THR A 85 43.96 -34.38 -0.47
CA THR A 85 42.63 -33.91 -0.94
C THR A 85 41.70 -33.54 0.22
N ASN A 86 42.15 -33.71 1.47
CA ASN A 86 41.28 -33.65 2.65
C ASN A 86 41.84 -32.74 3.77
N THR A 87 42.56 -31.68 3.41
CA THR A 87 42.92 -30.57 4.32
C THR A 87 41.69 -29.67 4.55
N ARG A 88 40.65 -30.22 5.18
CA ARG A 88 39.51 -29.47 5.75
C ARG A 88 39.88 -28.81 7.10
N SER A 89 41.09 -28.24 7.19
CA SER A 89 41.65 -27.64 8.41
C SER A 89 41.46 -26.14 8.49
N ASP A 90 41.30 -25.48 7.35
CA ASP A 90 41.12 -24.02 7.24
C ASP A 90 39.63 -23.68 7.03
N ALA A 91 38.76 -24.53 7.60
CA ALA A 91 37.31 -24.45 7.47
C ALA A 91 36.77 -23.37 8.41
N LYS A 92 36.78 -22.12 7.93
CA LYS A 92 36.29 -20.94 8.66
C LYS A 92 34.80 -21.09 8.97
N ILE A 93 34.36 -20.43 10.03
CA ILE A 93 32.94 -20.31 10.38
C ILE A 93 32.50 -18.88 10.08
N ALA A 94 31.30 -18.71 9.56
CA ALA A 94 30.59 -17.44 9.44
C ALA A 94 29.12 -17.65 9.80
N THR A 95 28.42 -16.59 10.19
CA THR A 95 26.95 -16.58 10.31
C THR A 95 26.36 -15.85 9.12
N GLY A 96 25.23 -16.31 8.59
CA GLY A 96 24.55 -15.64 7.49
C GLY A 96 23.15 -16.17 7.22
N ARG A 97 22.44 -15.51 6.31
CA ARG A 97 21.06 -15.86 5.92
C ARG A 97 21.07 -16.78 4.71
N VAL A 98 20.24 -17.82 4.74
CA VAL A 98 19.99 -18.71 3.59
C VAL A 98 19.21 -17.96 2.51
N ASP A 99 19.75 -17.86 1.30
CA ASP A 99 19.00 -17.54 0.07
C ASP A 99 18.90 -18.81 -0.81
N ALA A 100 17.72 -19.44 -0.81
CA ALA A 100 17.51 -20.75 -1.40
C ALA A 100 17.11 -20.66 -2.89
N THR A 101 17.93 -21.25 -3.75
CA THR A 101 17.64 -21.33 -5.18
C THR A 101 16.58 -22.39 -5.49
N ARG A 102 15.90 -22.27 -6.64
CA ARG A 102 14.98 -23.30 -7.17
C ARG A 102 15.63 -24.69 -7.37
N SER A 103 16.96 -24.80 -7.33
CA SER A 103 17.68 -26.08 -7.41
C SER A 103 17.82 -26.82 -6.06
N GLY A 104 17.35 -26.23 -4.97
CA GLY A 104 17.51 -26.74 -3.61
C GLY A 104 18.89 -26.47 -2.99
N ALA A 105 19.89 -26.01 -3.76
CA ALA A 105 21.09 -25.39 -3.21
C ALA A 105 20.80 -23.94 -2.79
N ALA A 106 21.58 -23.40 -1.87
CA ALA A 106 21.46 -22.02 -1.40
C ALA A 106 22.78 -21.25 -1.49
N TYR A 107 22.68 -19.93 -1.42
CA TYR A 107 23.77 -19.03 -1.09
C TYR A 107 23.57 -18.57 0.36
N ILE A 108 24.65 -18.52 1.16
CA ILE A 108 24.59 -17.96 2.51
C ILE A 108 25.18 -16.56 2.45
N ILE A 109 24.30 -15.56 2.57
CA ILE A 109 24.65 -14.14 2.58
C ILE A 109 25.13 -13.80 3.98
N SER A 110 26.40 -13.40 4.11
CA SER A 110 27.05 -13.12 5.39
C SER A 110 27.57 -11.69 5.41
N GLU A 111 27.18 -10.90 6.41
CA GLU A 111 27.61 -9.49 6.54
C GLU A 111 29.13 -9.37 6.84
N ASP A 112 29.79 -10.47 7.22
CA ASP A 112 31.23 -10.54 7.49
C ASP A 112 32.09 -10.80 6.23
N LEU A 113 31.49 -10.96 5.04
CA LEU A 113 32.14 -11.44 3.82
C LEU A 113 31.66 -10.73 2.55
N ASP A 114 32.60 -10.30 1.70
CA ASP A 114 32.30 -9.63 0.42
C ASP A 114 31.64 -10.55 -0.64
N ASN A 115 31.53 -11.86 -0.37
CA ASN A 115 31.08 -12.88 -1.31
C ASN A 115 30.22 -13.94 -0.63
N ASP A 116 29.08 -14.29 -1.23
CA ASP A 116 28.17 -15.31 -0.71
C ASP A 116 28.77 -16.72 -0.71
N ILE A 117 28.47 -17.49 0.35
CA ILE A 117 28.94 -18.87 0.49
C ILE A 117 27.96 -19.82 -0.19
N PHE A 118 28.37 -20.48 -1.28
CA PHE A 118 27.53 -21.48 -1.94
C PHE A 118 27.43 -22.79 -1.13
N VAL A 119 26.21 -23.19 -0.77
CA VAL A 119 25.93 -24.43 -0.03
C VAL A 119 25.03 -25.35 -0.86
N PRO A 120 25.57 -26.46 -1.39
CA PRO A 120 24.78 -27.53 -2.03
C PRO A 120 23.65 -28.07 -1.15
N ALA A 121 22.52 -28.43 -1.76
CA ALA A 121 21.30 -28.90 -1.06
C ALA A 121 21.54 -29.92 0.07
N HIS A 122 22.37 -30.95 -0.21
CA HIS A 122 22.70 -32.02 0.73
C HIS A 122 23.56 -31.59 1.94
N LYS A 123 23.89 -30.30 2.05
CA LYS A 123 24.67 -29.67 3.13
C LYS A 123 23.91 -28.56 3.87
N LEU A 124 22.62 -28.35 3.58
CA LEU A 124 21.79 -27.33 4.25
C LEU A 124 21.19 -27.80 5.59
N MET A 125 21.23 -29.11 5.89
CA MET A 125 20.66 -29.70 7.12
C MET A 125 19.19 -29.32 7.40
N GLY A 126 18.39 -29.11 6.35
CA GLY A 126 16.98 -28.71 6.50
C GLY A 126 16.79 -27.23 6.89
N ALA A 127 17.78 -26.37 6.66
CA ALA A 127 17.61 -24.92 6.67
C ALA A 127 16.75 -24.47 5.47
N LEU A 128 15.79 -23.58 5.74
CA LEU A 128 14.81 -23.08 4.79
C LEU A 128 15.19 -21.69 4.27
N ASN A 129 14.49 -21.20 3.25
CA ASN A 129 14.77 -19.88 2.70
C ASN A 129 14.57 -18.77 3.74
N GLY A 130 15.60 -17.96 3.95
CA GLY A 130 15.60 -16.86 4.90
C GLY A 130 16.00 -17.22 6.35
N ASP A 131 16.23 -18.49 6.68
CA ASP A 131 16.76 -18.90 8.00
C ASP A 131 18.16 -18.31 8.23
N THR A 132 18.50 -18.05 9.50
CA THR A 132 19.87 -17.69 9.91
C THR A 132 20.62 -18.97 10.27
N VAL A 133 21.81 -19.14 9.70
CA VAL A 133 22.64 -20.35 9.86
C VAL A 133 24.08 -20.02 10.19
N GLU A 134 24.70 -20.88 10.99
CA GLU A 134 26.15 -20.94 11.11
C GLU A 134 26.67 -21.87 10.00
N VAL A 135 27.58 -21.38 9.16
CA VAL A 135 28.11 -22.09 7.98
C VAL A 135 29.63 -22.23 8.09
N SER A 136 30.12 -23.46 7.93
CA SER A 136 31.54 -23.74 7.79
C SER A 136 31.92 -23.71 6.31
N TRP A 137 32.91 -22.89 5.95
CA TRP A 137 33.23 -22.55 4.56
C TRP A 137 34.72 -22.63 4.22
N TYR A 138 34.98 -22.76 2.92
CA TYR A 138 36.31 -22.80 2.31
C TYR A 138 36.31 -22.12 0.94
N LEU A 139 37.47 -21.63 0.51
CA LEU A 139 37.67 -21.10 -0.84
C LEU A 139 37.79 -22.26 -1.84
N ALA A 140 36.79 -22.44 -2.70
CA ALA A 140 36.73 -23.58 -3.64
C ALA A 140 37.39 -23.28 -4.99
N ARG A 141 37.28 -22.02 -5.44
CA ARG A 141 37.98 -21.45 -6.60
C ARG A 141 38.36 -20.01 -6.26
N LYS A 142 39.20 -19.39 -7.11
CA LYS A 142 39.87 -18.11 -6.85
C LYS A 142 38.98 -17.06 -6.16
N ASP A 143 37.74 -16.93 -6.64
CA ASP A 143 36.76 -15.94 -6.17
C ASP A 143 35.38 -16.62 -5.90
N LYS A 144 35.36 -17.90 -5.44
CA LYS A 144 34.11 -18.58 -5.04
C LYS A 144 34.26 -19.34 -3.72
N LEU A 145 33.42 -18.96 -2.76
CA LEU A 145 33.26 -19.65 -1.48
C LEU A 145 32.28 -20.83 -1.62
N GLU A 146 32.59 -21.94 -0.95
CA GLU A 146 31.66 -23.06 -0.74
C GLU A 146 31.62 -23.43 0.74
N GLY A 147 30.47 -23.90 1.22
CA GLY A 147 30.32 -24.26 2.63
C GLY A 147 29.44 -25.47 2.91
N GLN A 148 29.09 -25.62 4.19
CA GLN A 148 28.12 -26.56 4.76
C GLN A 148 27.54 -25.95 6.04
N VAL A 149 26.22 -26.04 6.24
CA VAL A 149 25.56 -25.61 7.48
C VAL A 149 26.04 -26.48 8.65
N VAL A 150 26.43 -25.83 9.75
CA VAL A 150 26.86 -26.45 11.01
C VAL A 150 25.71 -26.51 11.99
N GLN A 151 24.92 -25.44 12.08
CA GLN A 151 23.67 -25.37 12.83
C GLN A 151 22.77 -24.25 12.27
N ILE A 152 21.48 -24.33 12.59
CA ILE A 152 20.48 -23.32 12.25
C ILE A 152 20.24 -22.53 13.53
N THR A 153 20.62 -21.24 13.53
CA THR A 153 20.63 -20.40 14.74
C THR A 153 19.30 -19.67 14.94
N GLU A 154 18.58 -19.36 13.87
CA GLU A 154 17.26 -18.72 13.90
C GLU A 154 16.42 -19.22 12.71
N ARG A 155 15.14 -19.57 12.94
CA ARG A 155 14.18 -19.90 11.88
C ARG A 155 13.45 -18.65 11.41
N LYS A 156 13.33 -18.42 10.10
CA LYS A 156 12.54 -17.28 9.57
C LYS A 156 11.06 -17.38 9.91
N SER A 157 10.51 -18.59 9.86
CA SER A 157 9.15 -18.86 10.29
C SER A 157 9.03 -20.26 10.88
N GLU A 158 8.27 -20.37 11.96
CA GLU A 158 7.76 -21.62 12.52
C GLU A 158 6.30 -21.87 12.12
N ASN A 159 5.67 -20.90 11.44
CA ASN A 159 4.29 -20.95 11.00
C ASN A 159 4.24 -21.12 9.47
N PHE A 160 3.49 -22.11 9.01
CA PHE A 160 3.31 -22.43 7.60
C PHE A 160 1.82 -22.49 7.29
N ILE A 161 1.44 -21.96 6.12
CA ILE A 161 0.10 -22.16 5.57
C ILE A 161 0.13 -23.34 4.61
N GLY A 162 -0.92 -24.16 4.63
CA GLY A 162 -1.01 -25.33 3.79
C GLY A 162 -2.42 -25.93 3.76
N THR A 163 -2.51 -27.03 3.01
CA THR A 163 -3.74 -27.80 2.82
C THR A 163 -3.71 -29.01 3.76
N LEU A 164 -4.73 -29.16 4.60
CA LEU A 164 -4.87 -30.29 5.51
C LEU A 164 -5.26 -31.55 4.72
N SER A 165 -4.54 -32.64 4.94
CA SER A 165 -4.87 -33.98 4.46
C SER A 165 -5.09 -34.89 5.67
N LEU A 166 -6.30 -35.42 5.82
CA LEU A 166 -6.71 -36.26 6.94
C LEU A 166 -6.45 -37.75 6.67
N SER A 167 -6.33 -38.51 7.74
CA SER A 167 -6.27 -39.98 7.74
C SER A 167 -6.77 -40.51 9.09
N ASP A 168 -7.19 -41.78 9.16
CA ASP A 168 -7.86 -42.38 10.33
C ASP A 168 -7.15 -42.21 11.69
N LYS A 169 -5.84 -41.91 11.69
CA LYS A 169 -4.98 -41.89 12.88
C LYS A 169 -4.10 -40.64 13.02
N PHE A 170 -4.03 -39.79 12.00
CA PHE A 170 -3.18 -38.60 11.93
C PHE A 170 -3.64 -37.69 10.78
N ALA A 171 -3.04 -36.50 10.68
CA ALA A 171 -3.13 -35.67 9.49
C ALA A 171 -1.74 -35.24 9.03
N PHE A 172 -1.67 -34.78 7.79
CA PHE A 172 -0.56 -33.98 7.27
C PHE A 172 -1.07 -32.60 6.86
N VAL A 173 -0.21 -31.59 6.92
CA VAL A 173 -0.44 -30.29 6.27
C VAL A 173 0.59 -30.17 5.15
N ILE A 174 0.10 -30.16 3.91
CA ILE A 174 0.89 -30.01 2.69
C ILE A 174 1.13 -28.50 2.51
N PRO A 175 2.35 -27.97 2.63
CA PRO A 175 2.60 -26.53 2.60
C PRO A 175 2.34 -25.93 1.22
N ASP A 176 1.74 -24.74 1.19
CA ASP A 176 1.44 -24.05 -0.09
C ASP A 176 2.69 -23.42 -0.73
N ASN A 177 3.77 -23.23 0.05
CA ASN A 177 5.02 -22.62 -0.40
C ASN A 177 6.11 -23.67 -0.63
N GLN A 178 6.67 -23.69 -1.85
CA GLN A 178 7.77 -24.58 -2.28
C GLN A 178 9.07 -24.44 -1.48
N SER A 179 9.20 -23.42 -0.61
CA SER A 179 10.28 -23.31 0.35
C SER A 179 10.30 -24.47 1.37
N MET A 180 9.13 -25.04 1.69
CA MET A 180 8.98 -26.15 2.64
C MET A 180 8.68 -27.45 1.88
N GLN A 181 9.72 -28.24 1.63
CA GLN A 181 9.67 -29.41 0.74
C GLN A 181 9.21 -30.73 1.40
N THR A 182 8.68 -30.67 2.62
CA THR A 182 8.17 -31.84 3.36
C THR A 182 6.85 -31.54 4.04
N ASP A 183 5.89 -32.45 3.93
CA ASP A 183 4.60 -32.35 4.61
C ASP A 183 4.76 -32.30 6.13
N ILE A 184 3.91 -31.55 6.81
CA ILE A 184 4.00 -31.33 8.26
C ILE A 184 3.04 -32.29 8.96
N PHE A 185 3.57 -33.22 9.76
CA PHE A 185 2.76 -34.21 10.49
C PHE A 185 1.97 -33.54 11.62
N VAL A 186 0.68 -33.83 11.72
CA VAL A 186 -0.19 -33.29 12.79
C VAL A 186 -0.95 -34.44 13.45
N ALA A 187 -0.64 -34.71 14.71
CA ALA A 187 -1.40 -35.66 15.52
C ALA A 187 -2.85 -35.15 15.74
N LEU A 188 -3.85 -36.04 15.76
CA LEU A 188 -5.27 -35.64 15.83
C LEU A 188 -5.61 -34.75 17.05
N LYS A 189 -4.90 -34.90 18.16
CA LYS A 189 -4.98 -34.03 19.36
C LYS A 189 -4.59 -32.55 19.12
N ASN A 190 -3.89 -32.28 18.02
CA ASN A 190 -3.37 -30.96 17.62
C ASN A 190 -4.21 -30.32 16.50
N LEU A 191 -5.33 -30.94 16.11
CA LEU A 191 -6.32 -30.40 15.17
C LEU A 191 -7.47 -29.69 15.91
N PRO A 192 -8.17 -28.74 15.27
CA PRO A 192 -9.45 -28.27 15.77
C PRO A 192 -10.51 -29.38 15.67
N LYS A 193 -11.53 -29.33 16.55
CA LYS A 193 -12.67 -30.26 16.47
C LYS A 193 -13.48 -29.94 15.21
N GLY A 194 -13.76 -30.97 14.39
CA GLY A 194 -14.48 -30.80 13.13
C GLY A 194 -13.61 -30.26 11.99
N ALA A 195 -12.29 -30.50 12.01
CA ALA A 195 -11.44 -30.26 10.85
C ALA A 195 -11.87 -31.13 9.66
N GLU A 196 -11.96 -30.55 8.47
CA GLU A 196 -12.31 -31.21 7.21
C GLU A 196 -11.07 -31.52 6.36
N ASP A 197 -11.17 -32.53 5.50
CA ASP A 197 -10.12 -32.84 4.52
C ASP A 197 -10.08 -31.77 3.42
N GLY A 198 -8.88 -31.43 2.95
CA GLY A 198 -8.67 -30.33 1.99
C GLY A 198 -8.76 -28.91 2.58
N ALA A 199 -9.05 -28.76 3.88
CA ALA A 199 -9.17 -27.45 4.51
C ALA A 199 -7.84 -26.69 4.57
N LYS A 200 -7.86 -25.38 4.31
CA LYS A 200 -6.71 -24.49 4.52
C LYS A 200 -6.50 -24.25 6.01
N VAL A 201 -5.24 -24.38 6.44
CA VAL A 201 -4.84 -24.23 7.85
C VAL A 201 -3.50 -23.52 7.97
N VAL A 202 -3.30 -22.83 9.11
CA VAL A 202 -1.98 -22.46 9.61
C VAL A 202 -1.53 -23.52 10.59
N VAL A 203 -0.34 -24.07 10.36
CA VAL A 203 0.32 -25.01 11.26
C VAL A 203 1.60 -24.38 11.81
N ASN A 204 1.75 -24.45 13.13
CA ASN A 204 2.97 -24.11 13.85
C ASN A 204 3.81 -25.37 14.03
N ILE A 205 5.11 -25.34 13.71
CA ILE A 205 6.02 -26.46 13.94
C ILE A 205 6.33 -26.56 15.44
N ILE A 206 5.89 -27.65 16.08
CA ILE A 206 6.20 -27.93 17.49
C ILE A 206 7.44 -28.81 17.65
N LYS A 207 7.88 -29.49 16.58
CA LYS A 207 9.12 -30.26 16.54
C LYS A 207 9.67 -30.35 15.11
N TRP A 208 10.82 -29.74 14.86
CA TRP A 208 11.53 -29.87 13.60
C TRP A 208 12.05 -31.30 13.37
N ALA A 209 12.12 -31.71 12.10
CA ALA A 209 12.78 -32.95 11.71
C ALA A 209 14.30 -32.85 11.93
N THR A 210 14.90 -33.89 12.51
CA THR A 210 16.35 -33.98 12.76
C THR A 210 17.15 -34.55 11.60
N ASP A 211 16.48 -35.11 10.60
CA ASP A 211 17.07 -35.63 9.36
C ASP A 211 16.03 -35.62 8.23
N ASN A 212 16.50 -35.66 6.97
CA ASN A 212 15.66 -35.64 5.75
C ASN A 212 14.83 -36.94 5.53
N LYS A 213 14.52 -37.69 6.60
CA LYS A 213 13.68 -38.91 6.57
C LYS A 213 12.42 -38.81 7.42
N ASN A 214 12.37 -37.85 8.33
CA ASN A 214 11.22 -37.61 9.19
C ASN A 214 10.52 -36.33 8.75
N ASN A 215 9.19 -36.32 8.83
CA ASN A 215 8.41 -35.10 8.69
C ASN A 215 8.40 -34.36 10.04
N PRO A 216 8.42 -33.01 10.06
CA PRO A 216 8.29 -32.25 11.30
C PRO A 216 6.89 -32.43 11.90
N GLU A 217 6.78 -32.41 13.23
CA GLU A 217 5.48 -32.41 13.92
C GLU A 217 5.00 -30.98 14.14
N GLY A 218 3.73 -30.72 13.84
CA GLY A 218 3.08 -29.43 13.99
C GLY A 218 1.78 -29.47 14.77
N LYS A 219 1.23 -28.28 15.00
CA LYS A 219 -0.08 -28.03 15.58
C LYS A 219 -0.82 -26.98 14.78
N VAL A 220 -2.09 -27.24 14.45
CA VAL A 220 -2.93 -26.23 13.78
C VAL A 220 -3.23 -25.11 14.76
N THR A 221 -2.85 -23.88 14.38
CA THR A 221 -3.10 -22.66 15.16
C THR A 221 -4.30 -21.89 14.64
N THR A 222 -4.55 -21.95 13.33
CA THR A 222 -5.69 -21.29 12.67
C THR A 222 -6.29 -22.24 11.63
N TYR A 223 -7.63 -22.29 11.57
CA TYR A 223 -8.39 -23.05 10.59
C TYR A 223 -9.20 -22.09 9.72
N PHE A 224 -9.17 -22.28 8.40
CA PHE A 224 -9.88 -21.43 7.45
C PHE A 224 -11.03 -22.15 6.72
N GLY A 225 -11.09 -23.48 6.79
CA GLY A 225 -12.05 -24.28 6.03
C GLY A 225 -11.61 -24.51 4.58
N THR A 226 -12.53 -25.01 3.76
CA THR A 226 -12.28 -25.44 2.37
C THR A 226 -12.52 -24.33 1.33
N GLU A 227 -13.22 -23.25 1.69
CA GLU A 227 -13.42 -22.09 0.80
C GLU A 227 -12.18 -21.19 0.74
N GLY A 228 -11.65 -20.96 -0.46
CA GLY A 228 -10.59 -19.96 -0.69
C GLY A 228 -11.14 -18.53 -0.69
N GLY A 229 -10.35 -17.55 -0.23
CA GLY A 229 -10.78 -16.15 -0.25
C GLY A 229 -9.70 -15.14 0.16
N ASN A 230 -10.04 -13.86 0.00
CA ASN A 230 -9.17 -12.70 0.30
C ASN A 230 -8.47 -12.81 1.67
N ASP A 231 -9.24 -13.09 2.72
CA ASP A 231 -8.73 -13.15 4.09
C ASP A 231 -7.62 -14.19 4.28
N ILE A 232 -7.75 -15.35 3.63
CA ILE A 232 -6.77 -16.44 3.69
C ILE A 232 -5.47 -16.00 3.02
N GLU A 233 -5.52 -15.35 1.85
CA GLU A 233 -4.30 -14.90 1.17
C GLU A 233 -3.64 -13.70 1.87
N MET A 234 -4.41 -12.77 2.43
CA MET A 234 -3.83 -11.68 3.24
C MET A 234 -3.12 -12.23 4.50
N LYS A 235 -3.69 -13.26 5.14
CA LYS A 235 -3.04 -14.00 6.23
C LYS A 235 -1.84 -14.84 5.75
N SER A 236 -1.92 -15.43 4.55
CA SER A 236 -0.85 -16.17 3.87
C SER A 236 0.39 -15.30 3.64
N ILE A 237 0.21 -14.11 3.06
CA ILE A 237 1.28 -13.13 2.78
C ILE A 237 2.07 -12.79 4.05
N LEU A 238 1.38 -12.47 5.16
CA LEU A 238 2.01 -12.15 6.45
C LEU A 238 2.82 -13.33 7.00
N ILE A 239 2.27 -14.55 6.94
CA ILE A 239 2.95 -15.77 7.42
C ILE A 239 4.19 -16.08 6.56
N GLN A 240 4.11 -15.94 5.24
CA GLN A 240 5.23 -16.18 4.32
C GLN A 240 6.41 -15.20 4.54
N LYS A 241 6.15 -13.98 5.04
CA LYS A 241 7.19 -13.02 5.45
C LYS A 241 7.66 -13.19 6.91
N GLY A 242 7.08 -14.13 7.67
CA GLY A 242 7.48 -14.43 9.04
C GLY A 242 6.87 -13.49 10.09
N PHE A 243 5.61 -13.11 9.90
CA PHE A 243 4.83 -12.34 10.90
C PHE A 243 3.79 -13.22 11.62
N ASN A 244 3.62 -12.98 12.92
CA ASN A 244 2.67 -13.71 13.76
C ASN A 244 1.33 -12.99 13.82
N LEU A 245 0.27 -13.64 13.30
CA LEU A 245 -1.09 -13.08 13.22
C LEU A 245 -1.73 -12.77 14.59
N THR A 246 -1.23 -13.36 15.68
CA THR A 246 -1.79 -13.25 17.03
C THR A 246 -0.72 -12.85 18.04
N PHE A 247 -1.08 -12.05 19.04
CA PHE A 247 -0.23 -11.77 20.20
C PHE A 247 -0.18 -12.99 21.16
N PRO A 248 0.97 -13.26 21.81
CA PRO A 248 1.06 -14.31 22.83
C PRO A 248 0.14 -14.08 24.05
N PRO A 249 -0.31 -15.14 24.75
CA PRO A 249 -1.20 -15.02 25.91
C PRO A 249 -0.66 -14.13 27.05
N GLU A 250 0.65 -14.17 27.28
CA GLU A 250 1.37 -13.36 28.26
C GLU A 250 1.34 -11.87 27.92
N VAL A 251 1.50 -11.52 26.63
CA VAL A 251 1.37 -10.13 26.12
C VAL A 251 -0.08 -9.64 26.25
N LEU A 252 -1.05 -10.50 25.96
CA LEU A 252 -2.48 -10.17 26.13
C LEU A 252 -2.85 -9.97 27.62
N LYS A 253 -2.23 -10.73 28.53
CA LYS A 253 -2.40 -10.58 29.99
C LYS A 253 -1.79 -9.27 30.49
N GLU A 254 -0.60 -8.89 30.03
CA GLU A 254 0.04 -7.61 30.38
C GLU A 254 -0.82 -6.44 29.87
N ASN A 255 -1.19 -6.46 28.58
CA ASN A 255 -2.07 -5.48 27.96
C ASN A 255 -3.43 -5.35 28.68
N ALA A 256 -4.03 -6.45 29.14
CA ALA A 256 -5.27 -6.42 29.91
C ALA A 256 -5.14 -5.61 31.22
N ALA A 257 -3.98 -5.68 31.88
CA ALA A 257 -3.71 -4.99 33.16
C ALA A 257 -3.34 -3.50 33.03
N ILE A 258 -3.05 -3.00 31.82
CA ILE A 258 -2.74 -1.57 31.60
C ILE A 258 -3.91 -0.67 32.00
N ASP A 259 -3.63 0.40 32.72
CA ASP A 259 -4.62 1.42 33.07
C ASP A 259 -5.00 2.26 31.85
N THR A 260 -6.26 2.68 31.75
CA THR A 260 -6.76 3.52 30.65
C THR A 260 -7.00 4.97 31.05
N GLU A 261 -6.91 5.30 32.34
CA GLU A 261 -7.09 6.65 32.86
C GLU A 261 -5.72 7.34 33.07
N VAL A 262 -5.56 8.54 32.51
CA VAL A 262 -4.37 9.36 32.75
C VAL A 262 -4.46 9.95 34.15
N LYS A 263 -3.49 9.65 35.00
CA LYS A 263 -3.53 10.05 36.42
C LYS A 263 -2.90 11.42 36.60
N GLN A 264 -3.54 12.28 37.39
CA GLN A 264 -2.99 13.58 37.79
C GLN A 264 -1.56 13.48 38.36
N SER A 265 -1.25 12.39 39.08
CA SER A 265 0.11 12.12 39.61
C SER A 265 1.17 11.90 38.53
N GLU A 266 0.79 11.62 37.29
CA GLU A 266 1.67 11.50 36.12
C GLU A 266 1.72 12.80 35.30
N ILE A 267 0.59 13.51 35.19
CA ILE A 267 0.52 14.88 34.63
C ILE A 267 1.47 15.81 35.40
N ASN A 268 1.46 15.74 36.74
CA ASN A 268 2.30 16.54 37.63
C ASN A 268 3.83 16.31 37.49
N LYS A 269 4.28 15.39 36.63
CA LYS A 269 5.70 15.12 36.33
C LYS A 269 6.15 15.70 34.98
N ARG A 270 5.26 16.37 34.26
CA ARG A 270 5.39 16.70 32.84
C ARG A 270 5.23 18.20 32.63
N ARG A 271 5.69 18.72 31.49
CA ARG A 271 5.24 20.06 31.05
C ARG A 271 3.76 19.94 30.70
N ASP A 272 2.92 20.70 31.40
CA ASP A 272 1.49 20.75 31.10
C ASP A 272 1.27 21.65 29.88
N MET A 273 0.57 21.13 28.88
CA MET A 273 0.24 21.81 27.62
C MET A 273 -1.22 21.53 27.23
N ARG A 274 -2.07 21.14 28.19
CA ARG A 274 -3.51 20.87 27.98
C ARG A 274 -4.34 22.10 27.61
N GLU A 275 -3.84 23.30 27.90
CA GLU A 275 -4.50 24.59 27.62
C GLU A 275 -4.00 25.25 26.32
N ILE A 276 -3.12 24.58 25.55
CA ILE A 276 -2.53 25.11 24.32
C ILE A 276 -3.21 24.44 23.11
N THR A 277 -3.71 25.24 22.17
CA THR A 277 -4.39 24.78 20.95
C THR A 277 -3.62 23.65 20.26
N THR A 278 -4.17 22.43 20.27
CA THR A 278 -3.50 21.21 19.82
C THR A 278 -4.42 20.36 18.95
N PHE A 279 -3.92 19.89 17.80
CA PHE A 279 -4.69 19.05 16.87
C PHE A 279 -3.85 17.94 16.20
N THR A 280 -4.52 16.87 15.79
CA THR A 280 -3.93 15.81 14.92
C THR A 280 -4.46 15.97 13.49
N ILE A 281 -3.70 15.48 12.49
CA ILE A 281 -4.08 15.51 11.08
C ILE A 281 -3.76 14.15 10.44
N ASP A 282 -4.79 13.34 10.26
CA ASP A 282 -4.66 11.91 9.99
C ASP A 282 -5.44 11.43 8.75
N PRO A 283 -5.16 10.24 8.19
CA PRO A 283 -6.09 9.59 7.27
C PRO A 283 -7.42 9.29 7.97
N ALA A 284 -8.54 9.47 7.28
CA ALA A 284 -9.88 9.32 7.88
C ALA A 284 -10.13 7.98 8.61
N SER A 285 -9.54 6.88 8.13
CA SER A 285 -9.61 5.53 8.70
C SER A 285 -8.52 5.18 9.73
N ALA A 286 -7.58 6.09 10.02
CA ALA A 286 -6.58 5.89 11.07
C ALA A 286 -7.21 5.98 12.47
N LYS A 287 -6.59 5.28 13.42
CA LYS A 287 -6.99 5.23 14.85
C LYS A 287 -5.80 5.30 15.80
N ASP A 288 -4.63 5.03 15.24
CA ASP A 288 -3.28 5.01 15.76
C ASP A 288 -2.61 6.38 15.54
N PHE A 289 -3.24 7.45 16.07
CA PHE A 289 -2.73 8.82 15.99
C PHE A 289 -1.43 8.91 16.80
N ASP A 290 -0.29 8.83 16.10
CA ASP A 290 1.07 8.86 16.65
C ASP A 290 1.48 10.26 17.11
N ASP A 291 1.03 11.29 16.39
CA ASP A 291 1.52 12.67 16.48
C ASP A 291 0.40 13.73 16.50
N ALA A 292 0.70 14.86 17.15
CA ALA A 292 -0.15 16.06 17.22
C ALA A 292 0.71 17.32 17.13
N LEU A 293 0.15 18.40 16.57
CA LEU A 293 0.78 19.71 16.46
C LEU A 293 0.06 20.70 17.36
N SER A 294 0.80 21.60 18.00
CA SER A 294 0.26 22.75 18.75
C SER A 294 0.92 24.06 18.35
N LEU A 295 0.24 25.17 18.65
CA LEU A 295 0.63 26.52 18.26
C LEU A 295 0.27 27.53 19.36
N GLU A 296 1.27 28.28 19.83
CA GLU A 296 1.09 29.45 20.70
C GLU A 296 1.81 30.68 20.10
N LEU A 297 1.22 31.88 20.26
CA LEU A 297 1.87 33.16 19.92
C LEU A 297 2.41 33.79 21.20
N LEU A 298 3.75 33.87 21.30
CA LEU A 298 4.45 34.38 22.47
C LEU A 298 4.43 35.93 22.53
N GLU A 299 4.61 36.49 23.73
CA GLU A 299 4.63 37.94 23.97
C GLU A 299 5.67 38.71 23.13
N ASN A 300 6.75 38.04 22.73
CA ASN A 300 7.81 38.60 21.88
C ASN A 300 7.45 38.63 20.38
N GLY A 301 6.32 38.05 19.98
CA GLY A 301 5.84 37.96 18.60
C GLY A 301 6.37 36.78 17.79
N ASN A 302 7.10 35.84 18.42
CA ASN A 302 7.46 34.54 17.86
C ASN A 302 6.36 33.50 18.14
N TYR A 303 6.47 32.32 17.51
CA TYR A 303 5.55 31.21 17.73
C TYR A 303 6.24 30.11 18.55
N GLU A 304 5.58 29.54 19.55
CA GLU A 304 5.95 28.21 20.05
C GLU A 304 5.16 27.16 19.27
N ILE A 305 5.87 26.22 18.65
CA ILE A 305 5.30 25.08 17.93
C ILE A 305 5.63 23.80 18.71
N GLY A 306 4.61 23.13 19.22
CA GLY A 306 4.76 21.82 19.84
C GLY A 306 4.52 20.69 18.83
N ILE A 307 5.40 19.70 18.85
CA ILE A 307 5.28 18.45 18.11
C ILE A 307 5.22 17.32 19.13
N HIS A 308 4.02 16.82 19.38
CA HIS A 308 3.70 15.93 20.49
C HIS A 308 3.55 14.50 20.00
N ILE A 309 4.41 13.58 20.44
CA ILE A 309 4.41 12.19 19.98
C ILE A 309 3.98 11.25 21.12
N ALA A 310 3.08 10.30 20.86
CA ALA A 310 2.57 9.35 21.85
C ALA A 310 3.68 8.72 22.73
N ASP A 311 3.57 8.84 24.07
CA ASP A 311 4.55 8.29 25.02
C ASP A 311 4.36 6.79 25.22
N VAL A 312 4.55 6.02 24.14
CA VAL A 312 4.50 4.55 24.15
C VAL A 312 5.50 3.98 25.17
N GLY A 313 6.62 4.67 25.41
CA GLY A 313 7.61 4.30 26.43
C GLY A 313 7.14 4.39 27.88
N HIS A 314 6.02 5.07 28.17
CA HIS A 314 5.36 5.02 29.49
C HIS A 314 4.61 3.69 29.68
N TYR A 315 3.93 3.19 28.64
CA TYR A 315 3.09 1.98 28.73
C TYR A 315 3.85 0.68 28.39
N VAL A 316 4.85 0.74 27.50
CA VAL A 316 5.67 -0.40 27.08
C VAL A 316 7.03 -0.30 27.78
N VAL A 317 7.12 -0.93 28.95
CA VAL A 317 8.30 -0.85 29.84
C VAL A 317 9.42 -1.78 29.35
N PRO A 318 10.69 -1.35 29.29
CA PRO A 318 11.80 -2.20 28.84
C PRO A 318 11.88 -3.56 29.57
N GLY A 319 11.99 -4.64 28.80
CA GLY A 319 12.08 -6.01 29.28
C GLY A 319 10.74 -6.69 29.62
N SER A 320 9.59 -6.02 29.44
CA SER A 320 8.27 -6.64 29.59
C SER A 320 7.92 -7.59 28.42
N GLU A 321 6.78 -8.27 28.48
CA GLU A 321 6.37 -9.14 27.35
C GLU A 321 5.84 -8.30 26.18
N LEU A 322 5.16 -7.19 26.46
CA LEU A 322 4.82 -6.17 25.46
C LEU A 322 6.07 -5.64 24.75
N ASP A 323 7.14 -5.36 25.49
CA ASP A 323 8.40 -4.88 24.91
C ASP A 323 9.07 -5.90 24.00
N LYS A 324 9.17 -7.16 24.44
CA LYS A 324 9.77 -8.25 23.65
C LYS A 324 9.00 -8.51 22.35
N GLU A 325 7.67 -8.52 22.41
CA GLU A 325 6.83 -8.75 21.22
C GLU A 325 6.82 -7.51 20.31
N ALA A 326 6.90 -6.28 20.84
CA ALA A 326 7.09 -5.06 20.05
C ALA A 326 8.44 -5.08 19.31
N ALA A 327 9.53 -5.45 19.97
CA ALA A 327 10.85 -5.60 19.35
C ALA A 327 10.84 -6.66 18.23
N LYS A 328 10.26 -7.83 18.51
CA LYS A 328 10.14 -8.98 17.61
C LYS A 328 9.24 -8.73 16.39
N ARG A 329 8.22 -7.88 16.54
CA ARG A 329 7.40 -7.36 15.43
C ARG A 329 8.13 -6.27 14.66
N THR A 330 8.85 -5.40 15.38
CA THR A 330 9.55 -4.19 14.92
C THR A 330 8.63 -3.11 14.34
N THR A 331 7.63 -3.47 13.55
CA THR A 331 6.77 -2.55 12.81
C THR A 331 5.36 -3.11 12.70
N SER A 332 4.37 -2.22 12.56
CA SER A 332 3.07 -2.59 11.97
C SER A 332 3.25 -2.87 10.46
N VAL A 333 2.35 -3.66 9.89
CA VAL A 333 2.33 -4.00 8.44
C VAL A 333 0.96 -3.64 7.87
N TYR A 334 0.91 -2.79 6.85
CA TYR A 334 -0.30 -2.19 6.29
C TYR A 334 -0.64 -2.79 4.91
N LEU A 335 -1.31 -3.95 4.92
CA LEU A 335 -1.83 -4.55 3.67
C LEU A 335 -3.02 -3.75 3.14
N VAL A 336 -3.38 -3.98 1.87
CA VAL A 336 -4.49 -3.27 1.19
C VAL A 336 -5.84 -3.30 1.95
N ASP A 337 -6.14 -4.36 2.70
CA ASP A 337 -7.42 -4.51 3.42
C ASP A 337 -7.32 -4.51 4.96
N ARG A 338 -6.10 -4.46 5.54
CA ARG A 338 -5.89 -4.63 6.99
C ARG A 338 -4.52 -4.16 7.47
N VAL A 339 -4.44 -3.84 8.76
CA VAL A 339 -3.18 -3.66 9.49
C VAL A 339 -2.92 -4.89 10.35
N LEU A 340 -1.68 -5.41 10.34
CA LEU A 340 -1.16 -6.24 11.43
C LEU A 340 -0.33 -5.33 12.36
N PRO A 341 -0.82 -4.98 13.55
CA PRO A 341 -0.16 -3.96 14.37
C PRO A 341 1.04 -4.48 15.16
N MET A 342 1.98 -3.58 15.45
CA MET A 342 3.10 -3.82 16.36
C MET A 342 2.63 -4.01 17.81
N LEU A 343 1.64 -3.22 18.24
CA LEU A 343 1.10 -3.21 19.60
C LEU A 343 -0.37 -3.68 19.62
N PRO A 344 -0.87 -4.25 20.72
CA PRO A 344 -2.29 -4.56 20.88
C PRO A 344 -3.19 -3.30 20.78
N GLU A 345 -4.41 -3.49 20.26
CA GLU A 345 -5.35 -2.39 19.92
C GLU A 345 -5.69 -1.43 21.09
N LYS A 346 -5.61 -1.91 22.35
CA LYS A 346 -5.82 -1.10 23.56
C LYS A 346 -4.69 -0.08 23.80
N LEU A 347 -3.48 -0.39 23.35
CA LEU A 347 -2.38 0.59 23.28
C LEU A 347 -2.57 1.48 22.05
N SER A 348 -2.52 0.87 20.85
CA SER A 348 -2.38 1.60 19.59
C SER A 348 -3.56 2.54 19.31
N ASN A 349 -4.79 2.10 19.59
CA ASN A 349 -6.02 2.84 19.28
C ASN A 349 -6.64 3.45 20.56
N GLY A 350 -5.91 3.39 21.67
CA GLY A 350 -6.41 3.64 23.02
C GLY A 350 -5.57 4.65 23.79
N VAL A 351 -4.70 4.15 24.67
CA VAL A 351 -3.96 4.98 25.62
C VAL A 351 -2.76 5.70 25.02
N CYS A 352 -2.24 5.19 23.89
CA CYS A 352 -1.17 5.86 23.12
C CYS A 352 -1.76 6.82 22.07
N SER A 353 -2.84 6.43 21.37
CA SER A 353 -3.51 7.25 20.36
C SER A 353 -3.90 8.62 20.90
N LEU A 354 -3.45 9.69 20.23
CA LEU A 354 -3.69 11.08 20.59
C LEU A 354 -5.11 11.57 20.23
N ARG A 355 -6.12 10.81 20.68
CA ARG A 355 -7.54 11.09 20.42
C ARG A 355 -7.97 12.47 20.94
N PRO A 356 -8.90 13.15 20.24
CA PRO A 356 -9.44 14.43 20.67
C PRO A 356 -10.31 14.28 21.91
N GLU A 357 -10.53 15.39 22.62
CA GLU A 357 -11.33 15.48 23.86
C GLU A 357 -10.85 14.55 25.00
N GLU A 358 -9.59 14.12 24.97
CA GLU A 358 -8.97 13.25 25.98
C GLU A 358 -7.59 13.78 26.40
N GLU A 359 -7.25 13.62 27.68
CA GLU A 359 -5.88 13.86 28.18
C GLU A 359 -4.92 12.80 27.66
N LYS A 360 -3.74 13.22 27.18
CA LYS A 360 -2.75 12.33 26.56
C LYS A 360 -1.34 12.58 27.06
N LEU A 361 -0.61 11.48 27.24
CA LEU A 361 0.79 11.47 27.65
C LEU A 361 1.68 11.41 26.41
N THR A 362 2.54 12.41 26.24
CA THR A 362 3.41 12.50 25.05
C THR A 362 4.87 12.73 25.42
N PHE A 363 5.76 12.44 24.47
CA PHE A 363 7.11 12.95 24.39
C PHE A 363 7.13 13.98 23.27
N SER A 364 7.44 15.22 23.60
CA SER A 364 7.38 16.33 22.65
C SER A 364 8.75 16.86 22.27
N ALA A 365 8.82 17.37 21.04
CA ALA A 365 9.81 18.34 20.59
C ALA A 365 9.08 19.69 20.45
N VAL A 366 9.54 20.72 21.13
CA VAL A 366 8.89 22.04 21.18
C VAL A 366 9.88 23.10 20.74
N PHE A 367 9.47 23.99 19.83
CA PHE A 367 10.35 24.92 19.13
C PHE A 367 9.81 26.35 19.19
N GLU A 368 10.64 27.30 19.63
CA GLU A 368 10.38 28.72 19.38
C GLU A 368 10.84 29.05 17.95
N MET A 369 9.95 29.62 17.15
CA MET A 369 10.17 29.91 15.73
C MET A 369 9.85 31.37 15.39
N ASP A 370 10.75 32.01 14.64
CA ASP A 370 10.49 33.33 14.07
C ASP A 370 9.47 33.26 12.91
N LYS A 371 9.07 34.43 12.39
CA LYS A 371 8.11 34.54 11.27
C LYS A 371 8.68 34.04 9.92
N GLN A 372 9.98 33.75 9.86
CA GLN A 372 10.72 33.22 8.72
C GLN A 372 10.90 31.69 8.81
N GLY A 373 10.45 31.06 9.89
CA GLY A 373 10.60 29.61 10.12
C GLY A 373 11.97 29.21 10.66
N THR A 374 12.76 30.16 11.18
CA THR A 374 14.01 29.87 11.90
C THR A 374 13.69 29.40 13.30
N VAL A 375 14.14 28.20 13.66
CA VAL A 375 14.09 27.73 15.06
C VAL A 375 15.14 28.49 15.89
N LEU A 376 14.67 29.26 16.87
CA LEU A 376 15.48 30.07 17.78
C LEU A 376 15.87 29.27 19.03
N ASN A 377 14.89 28.64 19.67
CA ASN A 377 15.06 27.78 20.85
C ASN A 377 14.40 26.42 20.61
N GLU A 378 14.90 25.38 21.28
CA GLU A 378 14.35 24.02 21.21
C GLU A 378 14.33 23.35 22.59
N TRP A 379 13.25 22.64 22.90
CA TRP A 379 13.04 21.89 24.13
C TRP A 379 12.53 20.49 23.80
N PHE A 380 13.01 19.49 24.57
CA PHE A 380 12.59 18.11 24.45
C PHE A 380 12.21 17.58 25.83
N GLY A 381 11.10 16.86 25.93
CA GLY A 381 10.69 16.27 27.20
C GLY A 381 9.28 15.70 27.17
N LYS A 382 8.86 15.16 28.31
CA LYS A 382 7.52 14.57 28.47
C LYS A 382 6.49 15.65 28.79
N THR A 383 5.38 15.65 28.06
CA THR A 383 4.26 16.58 28.24
C THR A 383 2.97 15.83 28.52
N ALA A 384 1.98 16.56 29.04
CA ALA A 384 0.57 16.19 28.98
C ALA A 384 -0.13 17.17 28.02
N ILE A 385 -0.91 16.66 27.09
CA ILE A 385 -1.72 17.46 26.15
C ILE A 385 -3.20 17.10 26.28
N TYR A 386 -4.04 17.95 25.70
CA TYR A 386 -5.44 17.68 25.39
C TYR A 386 -5.59 18.07 23.92
N SER A 387 -6.11 17.19 23.06
CA SER A 387 -6.28 17.49 21.64
C SER A 387 -7.68 18.07 21.41
N ASP A 388 -7.75 19.33 21.01
CA ASP A 388 -9.01 20.04 20.74
C ASP A 388 -9.72 19.45 19.52
N ARG A 389 -8.94 19.02 18.51
CA ARG A 389 -9.46 18.58 17.21
C ARG A 389 -8.59 17.51 16.57
N ARG A 390 -9.23 16.43 16.13
CA ARG A 390 -8.66 15.51 15.13
C ARG A 390 -9.21 15.89 13.77
N PHE A 391 -8.36 16.42 12.89
CA PHE A 391 -8.69 16.62 11.49
C PHE A 391 -8.39 15.36 10.68
N THR A 392 -9.13 15.16 9.61
CA THR A 392 -8.63 14.38 8.47
C THR A 392 -7.70 15.25 7.62
N TYR A 393 -6.78 14.65 6.83
CA TYR A 393 -6.02 15.40 5.82
C TYR A 393 -6.94 16.15 4.85
N GLU A 394 -8.11 15.58 4.59
CA GLU A 394 -9.18 16.12 3.76
C GLU A 394 -9.79 17.40 4.37
N GLU A 395 -10.18 17.37 5.65
CA GLU A 395 -10.68 18.56 6.37
C GLU A 395 -9.59 19.64 6.49
N ALA A 396 -8.37 19.26 6.91
CA ALA A 396 -7.27 20.21 7.07
C ALA A 396 -6.94 20.92 5.75
N GLN A 397 -6.94 20.20 4.62
CA GLN A 397 -6.75 20.79 3.31
C GLN A 397 -7.87 21.76 2.92
N GLU A 398 -9.13 21.46 3.25
CA GLU A 398 -10.26 22.38 3.02
C GLU A 398 -10.08 23.70 3.80
N ARG A 399 -9.60 23.66 5.06
CA ARG A 399 -9.30 24.87 5.85
C ARG A 399 -8.13 25.66 5.24
N LEU A 400 -7.09 24.97 4.79
CA LEU A 400 -5.94 25.61 4.13
C LEU A 400 -6.34 26.32 2.83
N GLU A 401 -7.14 25.65 1.98
CA GLU A 401 -7.58 26.16 0.67
C GLU A 401 -8.62 27.29 0.78
N THR A 402 -9.52 27.27 1.76
CA THR A 402 -10.59 28.28 1.90
C THR A 402 -10.25 29.41 2.87
N GLY A 403 -9.48 29.14 3.94
CA GLY A 403 -9.36 30.04 5.09
C GLY A 403 -10.61 30.10 5.98
N GLU A 404 -11.61 29.26 5.73
CA GLU A 404 -12.85 29.18 6.50
C GLU A 404 -12.90 27.91 7.36
N GLY A 405 -13.55 28.00 8.52
CA GLY A 405 -13.82 26.86 9.40
C GLY A 405 -13.08 26.90 10.74
N ASP A 406 -13.13 25.76 11.43
CA ASP A 406 -12.49 25.49 12.70
C ASP A 406 -10.95 25.46 12.58
N TYR A 407 -10.26 26.24 13.40
CA TYR A 407 -8.78 26.40 13.45
C TYR A 407 -8.11 26.74 12.10
N ALA A 408 -8.83 27.37 11.17
CA ALA A 408 -8.34 27.65 9.83
C ALA A 408 -7.16 28.64 9.81
N GLN A 409 -7.13 29.61 10.73
CA GLN A 409 -6.04 30.60 10.81
C GLN A 409 -4.75 29.97 11.34
N GLU A 410 -4.89 29.11 12.35
CA GLU A 410 -3.85 28.33 12.97
C GLU A 410 -3.23 27.34 11.97
N LEU A 411 -4.07 26.64 11.20
CA LEU A 411 -3.64 25.77 10.10
C LEU A 411 -2.91 26.55 9.00
N GLN A 412 -3.42 27.70 8.55
CA GLN A 412 -2.73 28.52 7.55
C GLN A 412 -1.40 29.08 8.06
N LEU A 413 -1.32 29.45 9.35
CA LEU A 413 -0.10 29.96 9.98
C LEU A 413 0.98 28.87 10.07
N ILE A 414 0.64 27.70 10.61
CA ILE A 414 1.60 26.58 10.76
C ILE A 414 2.03 26.01 9.40
N ASN A 415 1.14 25.97 8.41
CA ASN A 415 1.50 25.65 7.03
C ASN A 415 2.42 26.72 6.40
N GLY A 416 2.18 28.00 6.69
CA GLY A 416 3.06 29.11 6.33
C GLY A 416 4.45 29.05 6.99
N LEU A 417 4.66 28.20 8.01
CA LEU A 417 5.98 27.84 8.54
C LEU A 417 6.54 26.58 7.85
N ALA A 418 5.72 25.55 7.64
CA ALA A 418 6.09 24.33 6.90
C ALA A 418 6.65 24.63 5.51
N HIS A 419 6.02 25.52 4.74
CA HIS A 419 6.50 25.98 3.43
C HIS A 419 7.93 26.54 3.48
N LYS A 420 8.28 27.24 4.57
CA LYS A 420 9.61 27.84 4.76
C LYS A 420 10.63 26.77 5.15
N LEU A 421 10.27 25.82 6.00
CA LEU A 421 11.08 24.63 6.30
C LEU A 421 11.35 23.81 5.03
N ARG A 422 10.33 23.58 4.20
CA ARG A 422 10.39 22.88 2.90
C ARG A 422 11.33 23.58 1.91
N ALA A 423 11.19 24.89 1.76
CA ALA A 423 12.07 25.69 0.90
C ALA A 423 13.53 25.68 1.39
N GLN A 424 13.77 25.74 2.70
CA GLN A 424 15.10 25.59 3.29
C GLN A 424 15.68 24.17 3.08
N ARG A 425 14.86 23.12 3.20
CA ARG A 425 15.21 21.71 2.93
C ARG A 425 15.70 21.53 1.48
N PHE A 426 14.95 22.02 0.49
CA PHE A 426 15.36 21.92 -0.92
C PHE A 426 16.56 22.83 -1.26
N LYS A 427 16.67 24.03 -0.66
CA LYS A 427 17.86 24.89 -0.83
C LYS A 427 19.16 24.23 -0.29
N LYS A 428 19.05 23.27 0.63
CA LYS A 428 20.17 22.45 1.13
C LYS A 428 20.41 21.15 0.35
N GLY A 429 19.73 20.94 -0.79
CA GLY A 429 20.01 19.84 -1.71
C GLY A 429 19.30 18.52 -1.37
N ALA A 430 18.20 18.55 -0.64
CA ALA A 430 17.25 17.43 -0.58
C ALA A 430 16.66 17.13 -1.97
N ILE A 431 16.27 15.88 -2.23
CA ILE A 431 15.67 15.45 -3.50
C ILE A 431 14.20 15.05 -3.25
N ASN A 432 13.26 15.65 -3.99
CA ASN A 432 11.83 15.28 -3.90
C ASN A 432 11.54 14.08 -4.81
N PHE A 433 11.86 12.87 -4.36
CA PHE A 433 11.42 11.65 -5.03
C PHE A 433 10.00 11.29 -4.58
N GLU A 434 9.01 11.80 -5.32
CA GLU A 434 7.63 11.31 -5.20
C GLU A 434 7.50 9.95 -5.89
N SER A 435 6.42 9.22 -5.63
CA SER A 435 6.07 8.00 -6.36
C SER A 435 4.56 7.77 -6.29
N PRO A 436 3.91 7.36 -7.41
CA PRO A 436 2.48 7.13 -7.43
C PRO A 436 2.09 5.94 -6.54
N GLU A 437 1.51 6.22 -5.37
CA GLU A 437 0.97 5.21 -4.46
C GLU A 437 -0.38 4.68 -4.98
N VAL A 438 -0.37 3.47 -5.54
CA VAL A 438 -1.59 2.76 -5.97
C VAL A 438 -2.41 2.32 -4.75
N ARG A 439 -3.70 2.68 -4.74
CA ARG A 439 -4.67 2.34 -3.70
C ARG A 439 -5.96 1.77 -4.33
N PHE A 440 -6.78 1.13 -3.50
CA PHE A 440 -7.94 0.34 -3.94
C PHE A 440 -9.19 0.72 -3.16
N LYS A 441 -10.30 0.84 -3.89
CA LYS A 441 -11.64 0.75 -3.34
C LYS A 441 -12.01 -0.71 -3.22
N LEU A 442 -12.47 -1.15 -2.05
CA LEU A 442 -12.86 -2.54 -1.82
C LEU A 442 -14.36 -2.63 -1.50
N ASP A 443 -14.99 -3.75 -1.85
CA ASP A 443 -16.34 -4.11 -1.40
C ASP A 443 -16.36 -4.72 0.01
N GLU A 444 -17.55 -5.11 0.50
CA GLU A 444 -17.73 -5.70 1.83
C GLU A 444 -16.96 -7.03 2.04
N LYS A 445 -16.54 -7.70 0.96
CA LYS A 445 -15.74 -8.94 0.97
C LYS A 445 -14.25 -8.69 0.76
N GLY A 446 -13.86 -7.43 0.58
CA GLY A 446 -12.49 -7.02 0.27
C GLY A 446 -12.12 -7.13 -1.22
N VAL A 447 -13.07 -7.32 -2.13
CA VAL A 447 -12.81 -7.41 -3.59
C VAL A 447 -12.61 -6.00 -4.16
N PRO A 448 -11.58 -5.74 -4.99
CA PRO A 448 -11.33 -4.42 -5.56
C PRO A 448 -12.41 -4.01 -6.59
N LEU A 449 -12.98 -2.82 -6.38
CA LEU A 449 -14.01 -2.18 -7.21
C LEU A 449 -13.45 -1.08 -8.14
N GLU A 450 -12.40 -0.39 -7.69
CA GLU A 450 -11.80 0.79 -8.33
C GLU A 450 -10.33 0.86 -7.88
N VAL A 451 -9.43 1.24 -8.79
CA VAL A 451 -7.99 1.41 -8.52
C VAL A 451 -7.61 2.84 -8.85
N TYR A 452 -6.91 3.52 -7.94
CA TYR A 452 -6.65 4.96 -8.04
C TYR A 452 -5.29 5.31 -7.43
N LEU A 453 -4.77 6.51 -7.72
CA LEU A 453 -3.55 7.03 -7.11
C LEU A 453 -3.87 7.92 -5.90
N LYS A 454 -3.11 7.73 -4.82
CA LYS A 454 -3.12 8.63 -3.66
C LYS A 454 -2.40 9.94 -4.01
N SER A 455 -3.15 11.04 -4.08
CA SER A 455 -2.59 12.39 -4.25
C SER A 455 -1.87 12.86 -2.96
N ARG A 456 -0.73 13.53 -3.10
CA ARG A 456 0.04 14.16 -2.01
C ARG A 456 -0.26 15.66 -1.99
N LYS A 457 -1.19 16.08 -1.13
CA LYS A 457 -1.57 17.49 -0.97
C LYS A 457 -0.85 18.19 0.19
N ASP A 458 -0.97 19.51 0.25
CA ASP A 458 -0.19 20.38 1.15
C ASP A 458 -0.39 20.07 2.65
N ALA A 459 -1.58 19.66 3.09
CA ALA A 459 -1.83 19.17 4.45
C ALA A 459 -0.99 17.93 4.82
N HIS A 460 -0.64 17.08 3.84
CA HIS A 460 0.27 15.94 4.07
C HIS A 460 1.71 16.44 4.22
N MET A 461 2.11 17.42 3.40
CA MET A 461 3.46 17.99 3.44
C MET A 461 3.68 18.86 4.68
N LEU A 462 2.64 19.53 5.19
CA LEU A 462 2.62 20.21 6.49
C LEU A 462 3.07 19.27 7.61
N VAL A 463 2.38 18.14 7.78
CA VAL A 463 2.73 17.14 8.80
C VAL A 463 4.14 16.60 8.56
N GLU A 464 4.48 16.25 7.31
CA GLU A 464 5.82 15.76 6.95
C GLU A 464 6.94 16.73 7.34
N ASP A 465 6.84 18.02 7.00
CA ASP A 465 7.89 19.01 7.27
C ASP A 465 8.16 19.18 8.78
N PHE A 466 7.11 19.13 9.62
CA PHE A 466 7.27 19.16 11.07
C PHE A 466 7.79 17.85 11.65
N MET A 467 7.30 16.69 11.18
CA MET A 467 7.86 15.40 11.61
C MET A 467 9.33 15.27 11.21
N LEU A 468 9.73 15.77 10.04
CA LEU A 468 11.13 15.86 9.62
C LEU A 468 11.94 16.80 10.52
N LEU A 469 11.38 17.93 10.97
CA LEU A 469 12.04 18.84 11.91
C LEU A 469 12.32 18.13 13.26
N ALA A 470 11.33 17.46 13.85
CA ALA A 470 11.51 16.69 15.08
C ALA A 470 12.54 15.57 14.92
N ASN A 471 12.36 14.71 13.92
CA ASN A 471 13.24 13.56 13.62
C ASN A 471 14.70 13.99 13.36
N LYS A 472 14.91 15.15 12.71
CA LYS A 472 16.23 15.74 12.52
C LYS A 472 16.82 16.29 13.81
N ARG A 473 16.07 17.11 14.56
CA ARG A 473 16.59 17.79 15.76
C ARG A 473 16.90 16.81 16.90
N VAL A 474 16.10 15.76 17.08
CA VAL A 474 16.42 14.67 18.04
C VAL A 474 17.73 13.98 17.68
N GLY A 475 17.94 13.64 16.40
CA GLY A 475 19.21 13.06 15.94
C GLY A 475 20.40 14.01 16.14
N ALA A 476 20.24 15.28 15.80
CA ALA A 476 21.27 16.31 15.96
C ALA A 476 21.65 16.56 17.43
N LEU A 477 20.69 16.52 18.35
CA LEU A 477 20.93 16.69 19.78
C LEU A 477 21.87 15.61 20.33
N ILE A 478 21.55 14.33 20.10
CA ILE A 478 22.38 13.21 20.58
C ILE A 478 23.75 13.17 19.89
N HIS A 479 23.82 13.50 18.60
CA HIS A 479 25.09 13.59 17.87
C HIS A 479 26.00 14.70 18.43
N GLY A 480 25.48 15.91 18.61
CA GLY A 480 26.25 17.04 19.16
C GLY A 480 26.69 16.85 20.62
N LEU A 481 26.09 15.90 21.35
CA LEU A 481 26.54 15.49 22.68
C LEU A 481 27.73 14.52 22.61
N HIS A 482 27.78 13.64 21.61
CA HIS A 482 28.97 12.82 21.33
C HIS A 482 30.18 13.73 21.02
N GLU A 483 30.01 14.72 20.14
CA GLU A 483 31.06 15.69 19.81
C GLU A 483 31.55 16.48 21.05
N LYS A 484 30.62 17.00 21.87
CA LYS A 484 30.96 17.82 23.05
C LYS A 484 31.59 17.03 24.21
N THR A 485 31.28 15.75 24.35
CA THR A 485 31.71 14.94 25.52
C THR A 485 32.79 13.92 25.20
N GLY A 486 33.02 13.59 23.92
CA GLY A 486 33.88 12.47 23.51
C GLY A 486 33.31 11.09 23.88
N ILE A 487 32.08 11.01 24.36
CA ILE A 487 31.39 9.77 24.73
C ILE A 487 30.40 9.44 23.62
N GLN A 488 30.57 8.29 22.96
CA GLN A 488 29.61 7.81 21.97
C GLN A 488 28.28 7.49 22.67
N TRP A 489 27.32 8.40 22.57
CA TRP A 489 25.95 8.17 23.03
C TRP A 489 25.24 7.27 22.01
N PRO A 490 24.65 6.13 22.45
CA PRO A 490 23.90 5.25 21.57
C PRO A 490 22.66 5.99 21.06
N MET A 491 22.36 5.92 19.76
CA MET A 491 21.14 6.46 19.16
C MET A 491 20.71 5.58 17.98
N VAL A 492 19.41 5.53 17.68
CA VAL A 492 18.90 4.93 16.44
C VAL A 492 18.89 5.99 15.36
N TYR A 493 19.85 5.94 14.45
CA TYR A 493 19.85 6.78 13.25
C TYR A 493 19.12 6.07 12.12
N ARG A 494 18.38 6.84 11.31
CA ARG A 494 17.82 6.41 10.04
C ARG A 494 18.73 6.94 8.94
N ILE A 495 19.73 6.13 8.59
CA ILE A 495 20.74 6.48 7.61
C ILE A 495 20.29 6.16 6.18
N HIS A 496 20.84 6.89 5.21
CA HIS A 496 20.69 6.62 3.78
C HIS A 496 22.00 7.01 3.11
N ASP A 497 22.71 6.00 2.63
CA ASP A 497 24.03 6.13 2.02
C ASP A 497 23.99 6.86 0.66
N GLU A 498 25.16 7.16 0.12
CA GLU A 498 25.34 7.69 -1.23
C GLU A 498 24.84 6.70 -2.31
N PRO A 499 24.46 7.16 -3.51
CA PRO A 499 23.96 6.27 -4.57
C PRO A 499 25.06 5.46 -5.23
N ASP A 500 24.67 4.32 -5.82
CA ASP A 500 25.57 3.46 -6.58
C ASP A 500 25.99 4.16 -7.88
N MET A 501 27.24 4.63 -7.94
CA MET A 501 27.71 5.50 -9.02
C MET A 501 27.71 4.84 -10.40
N ASP A 502 27.88 3.51 -10.48
CA ASP A 502 27.78 2.78 -11.75
C ASP A 502 26.31 2.78 -12.26
N ARG A 503 25.34 2.66 -11.35
CA ARG A 503 23.91 2.83 -11.69
C ARG A 503 23.55 4.28 -12.01
N VAL A 504 24.13 5.25 -11.32
CA VAL A 504 23.92 6.68 -11.60
C VAL A 504 24.46 7.04 -12.99
N GLN A 505 25.64 6.55 -13.38
CA GLN A 505 26.16 6.74 -14.75
C GLN A 505 25.27 6.05 -15.78
N SER A 506 24.90 4.79 -15.55
CA SER A 506 23.97 4.05 -16.42
C SER A 506 22.62 4.76 -16.60
N PHE A 507 22.12 5.44 -15.56
CA PHE A 507 20.93 6.28 -15.62
C PHE A 507 21.18 7.60 -16.34
N ALA A 508 22.32 8.27 -16.14
CA ALA A 508 22.66 9.51 -16.83
C ALA A 508 22.76 9.29 -18.35
N ASP A 509 23.29 8.14 -18.78
CA ASP A 509 23.37 7.74 -20.20
C ASP A 509 21.97 7.49 -20.81
N PHE A 510 21.01 7.03 -20.01
CA PHE A 510 19.60 6.90 -20.41
C PHE A 510 18.89 8.27 -20.44
N ALA A 511 19.03 9.07 -19.39
CA ALA A 511 18.47 10.41 -19.30
C ALA A 511 18.94 11.30 -20.46
N ALA A 512 20.22 11.19 -20.85
CA ALA A 512 20.79 11.88 -22.00
C ALA A 512 20.15 11.48 -23.35
N GLN A 513 19.70 10.22 -23.52
CA GLN A 513 18.95 9.79 -24.71
C GLN A 513 17.53 10.39 -24.77
N MET A 514 16.99 10.81 -23.62
CA MET A 514 15.74 11.57 -23.51
C MET A 514 16.00 13.10 -23.47
N GLY A 515 17.23 13.56 -23.71
CA GLY A 515 17.64 14.97 -23.75
C GLY A 515 18.18 15.56 -22.44
N TYR A 516 18.06 14.85 -21.32
CA TYR A 516 18.42 15.33 -19.98
C TYR A 516 19.91 15.11 -19.68
N LYS A 517 20.73 16.13 -19.96
CA LYS A 517 22.18 16.09 -19.70
C LYS A 517 22.49 16.28 -18.21
N MET A 518 22.80 15.17 -17.53
CA MET A 518 23.19 15.14 -16.12
C MET A 518 24.72 15.24 -15.94
N LYS A 519 25.15 15.88 -14.85
CA LYS A 519 26.55 15.84 -14.38
C LYS A 519 26.63 14.96 -13.15
N VAL A 520 27.39 13.87 -13.25
CA VAL A 520 27.39 12.77 -12.25
C VAL A 520 28.80 12.34 -11.85
N GLU A 521 29.79 13.23 -12.00
CA GLU A 521 31.22 12.94 -11.75
C GLU A 521 31.52 12.75 -10.25
N ALA A 522 30.66 13.28 -9.37
CA ALA A 522 30.77 13.16 -7.93
C ALA A 522 29.38 13.23 -7.24
N PRO A 523 29.17 12.56 -6.09
CA PRO A 523 27.87 12.52 -5.39
C PRO A 523 27.23 13.89 -5.10
N GLU A 524 28.02 14.93 -4.80
CA GLU A 524 27.49 16.29 -4.63
C GLU A 524 26.88 16.89 -5.91
N GLN A 525 27.43 16.55 -7.08
CA GLN A 525 26.87 16.96 -8.37
C GLN A 525 25.56 16.20 -8.64
N VAL A 526 25.52 14.91 -8.30
CA VAL A 526 24.41 14.00 -8.55
C VAL A 526 23.10 14.52 -7.92
N LYS A 527 23.12 15.04 -6.69
CA LYS A 527 21.93 15.67 -6.08
C LYS A 527 21.38 16.83 -6.92
N LYS A 528 22.25 17.72 -7.37
CA LYS A 528 21.90 18.89 -8.20
C LYS A 528 21.41 18.46 -9.58
N ALA A 529 22.01 17.42 -10.16
CA ALA A 529 21.58 16.84 -11.43
C ALA A 529 20.19 16.22 -11.34
N TYR A 530 19.87 15.43 -10.30
CA TYR A 530 18.53 14.89 -10.08
C TYR A 530 17.49 15.99 -9.86
N SER A 531 17.72 16.93 -8.95
CA SER A 531 16.77 18.01 -8.68
C SER A 531 16.55 18.92 -9.90
N LYS A 532 17.57 19.09 -10.75
CA LYS A 532 17.42 19.77 -12.05
C LYS A 532 16.57 18.93 -13.01
N MET A 533 16.94 17.68 -13.22
CA MET A 533 16.28 16.77 -14.17
C MET A 533 14.79 16.57 -13.82
N LEU A 534 14.45 16.38 -12.54
CA LEU A 534 13.06 16.24 -12.09
C LEU A 534 12.25 17.51 -12.44
N LYS A 535 12.80 18.70 -12.19
CA LYS A 535 12.15 19.98 -12.54
C LYS A 535 12.07 20.24 -14.04
N GLU A 536 13.05 19.77 -14.83
CA GLU A 536 13.00 19.86 -16.29
C GLU A 536 12.05 18.82 -16.92
N ALA A 537 11.75 17.72 -16.21
CA ALA A 537 10.81 16.67 -16.65
C ALA A 537 9.37 16.89 -16.16
N GLU A 538 9.16 17.74 -15.15
CA GLU A 538 7.87 18.04 -14.53
C GLU A 538 6.77 18.35 -15.57
N GLY A 539 5.66 17.61 -15.51
CA GLY A 539 4.54 17.75 -16.45
C GLY A 539 4.69 17.03 -17.81
N LYS A 540 5.79 16.32 -18.07
CA LYS A 540 6.02 15.58 -19.34
C LYS A 540 5.80 14.06 -19.21
N PRO A 541 5.52 13.34 -20.32
CA PRO A 541 5.24 11.89 -20.28
C PRO A 541 6.35 11.03 -19.68
N GLU A 542 7.62 11.43 -19.79
CA GLU A 542 8.77 10.68 -19.30
C GLU A 542 9.06 10.86 -17.80
N ALA A 543 8.40 11.80 -17.11
CA ALA A 543 8.74 12.19 -15.73
C ALA A 543 8.69 11.01 -14.75
N ASP A 544 7.57 10.27 -14.74
CA ASP A 544 7.34 9.10 -13.89
C ASP A 544 8.47 8.06 -13.98
N ILE A 545 9.04 7.88 -15.17
CA ILE A 545 9.99 6.81 -15.46
C ILE A 545 11.43 7.26 -15.22
N LEU A 546 11.78 8.50 -15.56
CA LEU A 546 13.01 9.12 -15.09
C LEU A 546 13.07 9.11 -13.56
N GLN A 547 11.96 9.42 -12.89
CA GLN A 547 11.83 9.44 -11.44
C GLN A 547 11.90 8.03 -10.82
N GLN A 548 11.15 7.06 -11.34
CA GLN A 548 11.24 5.65 -10.88
C GLN A 548 12.61 5.03 -11.10
N LEU A 549 13.30 5.34 -12.20
CA LEU A 549 14.65 4.84 -12.46
C LEU A 549 15.70 5.54 -11.58
N ALA A 550 15.60 6.86 -11.38
CA ALA A 550 16.43 7.60 -10.44
C ALA A 550 16.37 7.01 -9.03
N ILE A 551 15.17 6.68 -8.53
CA ILE A 551 14.99 6.01 -7.22
C ILE A 551 15.72 4.66 -7.16
N ARG A 552 15.82 3.91 -8.27
CA ARG A 552 16.53 2.61 -8.32
C ARG A 552 18.06 2.73 -8.30
N THR A 553 18.62 3.94 -8.52
CA THR A 553 20.07 4.22 -8.34
C THR A 553 20.45 4.53 -6.89
N MET A 554 19.48 4.98 -6.08
CA MET A 554 19.70 5.31 -4.67
C MET A 554 19.99 4.06 -3.83
N SER A 555 20.85 4.22 -2.82
CA SER A 555 20.99 3.25 -1.74
C SER A 555 19.71 3.18 -0.90
N LYS A 556 19.45 2.02 -0.29
CA LYS A 556 18.27 1.83 0.58
C LYS A 556 18.54 2.44 1.95
N ALA A 557 17.61 3.25 2.45
CA ALA A 557 17.66 3.71 3.83
C ALA A 557 17.53 2.54 4.82
N VAL A 558 18.29 2.57 5.90
CA VAL A 558 18.33 1.55 6.97
C VAL A 558 18.45 2.21 8.34
N TYR A 559 18.23 1.44 9.40
CA TYR A 559 18.56 1.86 10.76
C TYR A 559 19.97 1.39 11.13
N SER A 560 20.74 2.24 11.80
CA SER A 560 22.06 1.92 12.38
C SER A 560 22.27 2.70 13.67
N SER A 561 23.24 2.24 14.48
CA SER A 561 23.81 2.98 15.61
C SER A 561 24.90 3.97 15.20
N ASP A 562 25.45 3.83 13.98
CA ASP A 562 26.38 4.76 13.37
C ASP A 562 25.63 5.81 12.51
N ASN A 563 26.22 7.00 12.37
CA ASN A 563 25.60 8.13 11.64
C ASN A 563 26.44 8.56 10.44
N ILE A 564 26.10 8.02 9.27
CA ILE A 564 26.56 8.53 7.96
C ILE A 564 25.61 9.60 7.36
N GLY A 565 24.59 10.02 8.13
CA GLY A 565 23.54 10.94 7.66
C GLY A 565 22.55 10.29 6.69
N HIS A 566 21.73 11.13 6.03
CA HIS A 566 20.67 10.71 5.13
C HIS A 566 20.74 11.47 3.79
N TYR A 567 21.44 10.90 2.81
CA TYR A 567 21.77 11.51 1.52
C TYR A 567 20.56 12.16 0.83
N GLY A 568 19.44 11.43 0.66
CA GLY A 568 18.26 11.91 -0.06
C GLY A 568 17.50 13.07 0.60
N LEU A 569 17.51 13.15 1.94
CA LEU A 569 16.90 14.25 2.70
C LEU A 569 17.82 15.46 2.85
N GLY A 570 19.11 15.34 2.49
CA GLY A 570 20.10 16.40 2.70
C GLY A 570 20.38 16.69 4.17
N PHE A 571 20.28 15.69 5.05
CA PHE A 571 20.49 15.83 6.50
C PHE A 571 21.75 15.09 6.97
N GLU A 572 22.59 15.78 7.75
CA GLU A 572 23.79 15.22 8.41
C GLU A 572 23.43 14.24 9.52
N THR A 573 22.28 14.44 10.17
CA THR A 573 21.73 13.62 11.25
C THR A 573 20.23 13.46 11.05
N TYR A 574 19.71 12.23 11.21
CA TYR A 574 18.29 11.94 11.12
C TYR A 574 17.94 10.67 11.88
N SER A 575 16.89 10.72 12.69
CA SER A 575 16.40 9.61 13.52
C SER A 575 14.89 9.54 13.47
N HIS A 576 14.30 8.35 13.31
CA HIS A 576 12.85 8.21 13.48
C HIS A 576 12.49 8.25 14.97
N PHE A 577 11.62 9.20 15.32
CA PHE A 577 11.10 9.50 16.65
C PHE A 577 9.57 9.67 16.64
N THR A 578 8.98 10.03 15.50
CA THR A 578 7.61 10.52 15.37
C THR A 578 6.53 9.45 15.13
N SER A 579 6.82 8.14 15.25
CA SER A 579 5.78 7.10 15.08
C SER A 579 5.95 5.84 15.94
N PRO A 580 6.04 5.96 17.29
CA PRO A 580 6.30 4.85 18.20
C PRO A 580 5.15 3.84 18.37
N ILE A 581 3.90 4.15 17.98
CA ILE A 581 2.79 3.18 18.02
C ILE A 581 3.02 2.05 17.02
N ARG A 582 3.67 2.38 15.89
CA ARG A 582 3.84 1.49 14.73
C ARG A 582 5.30 1.19 14.35
N ARG A 583 6.30 1.80 15.00
CA ARG A 583 7.74 1.53 14.79
C ARG A 583 8.50 1.40 16.11
N TYR A 584 9.19 0.28 16.32
CA TYR A 584 10.01 0.06 17.53
C TYR A 584 11.30 0.88 17.54
N ALA A 585 11.80 1.31 16.37
CA ALA A 585 12.91 2.24 16.23
C ALA A 585 12.67 3.54 17.02
N ASP A 586 11.47 4.09 16.89
CA ASP A 586 11.03 5.31 17.57
C ASP A 586 10.85 5.08 19.07
N VAL A 587 10.34 3.92 19.49
CA VAL A 587 10.27 3.53 20.92
C VAL A 587 11.67 3.47 21.55
N LEU A 588 12.68 2.97 20.82
CA LEU A 588 14.08 3.03 21.26
C LEU A 588 14.61 4.47 21.29
N GLY A 589 14.32 5.29 20.27
CA GLY A 589 14.69 6.71 20.21
C GLY A 589 14.12 7.52 21.38
N HIS A 590 12.85 7.29 21.73
CA HIS A 590 12.20 7.85 22.92
C HIS A 590 12.96 7.44 24.19
N ARG A 591 13.21 6.15 24.41
CA ARG A 591 13.93 5.67 25.61
C ARG A 591 15.31 6.29 25.75
N ILE A 592 16.08 6.30 24.65
CA ILE A 592 17.42 6.89 24.58
C ILE A 592 17.41 8.38 24.91
N LEU A 593 16.48 9.15 24.30
CA LEU A 593 16.34 10.58 24.55
C LEU A 593 15.92 10.84 26.01
N PHE A 594 15.04 10.02 26.59
CA PHE A 594 14.62 10.15 27.98
C PHE A 594 15.74 9.83 28.99
N ASP A 595 16.50 8.75 28.78
CA ASP A 595 17.62 8.38 29.65
C ASP A 595 18.76 9.41 29.60
N TYR A 596 18.97 10.07 28.44
CA TYR A 596 19.84 11.24 28.32
C TYR A 596 19.29 12.45 29.10
N LEU A 597 18.06 12.91 28.81
CA LEU A 597 17.47 14.11 29.43
C LEU A 597 17.30 13.99 30.95
N SER A 598 17.21 12.75 31.47
CA SER A 598 17.07 12.44 32.89
C SER A 598 18.41 12.21 33.60
N ASP A 599 19.54 12.33 32.90
CA ASP A 599 20.93 12.05 33.34
C ASP A 599 21.07 10.77 34.20
N THR A 600 20.35 9.70 33.83
CA THR A 600 20.37 8.43 34.59
C THR A 600 21.68 7.66 34.40
N ASN A 601 22.51 8.10 33.45
CA ASN A 601 23.74 7.45 32.97
C ASN A 601 23.53 5.99 32.48
N LYS A 602 22.27 5.57 32.27
CA LYS A 602 21.90 4.25 31.74
C LYS A 602 22.05 4.22 30.22
N ARG A 603 23.28 4.06 29.74
CA ARG A 603 23.53 3.91 28.29
C ARG A 603 23.26 2.48 27.84
N MET A 604 22.54 2.33 26.74
CA MET A 604 22.44 1.05 26.03
C MET A 604 23.81 0.67 25.43
N ASP A 605 24.11 -0.62 25.39
CA ASP A 605 25.30 -1.15 24.71
C ASP A 605 25.17 -0.91 23.19
N VAL A 606 26.08 -0.11 22.62
CA VAL A 606 26.09 0.26 21.20
C VAL A 606 26.05 -0.97 20.29
N LYS A 607 26.70 -2.08 20.67
CA LYS A 607 26.71 -3.31 19.86
C LYS A 607 25.34 -3.97 19.82
N LYS A 608 24.63 -4.00 20.95
CA LYS A 608 23.26 -4.53 21.03
C LYS A 608 22.26 -3.62 20.31
N LEU A 609 22.50 -2.30 20.34
CA LEU A 609 21.72 -1.37 19.56
C LEU A 609 21.93 -1.58 18.05
N GLU A 610 23.17 -1.85 17.60
CA GLU A 610 23.45 -2.19 16.20
C GLU A 610 22.78 -3.51 15.78
N GLU A 611 22.86 -4.56 16.60
CA GLU A 611 22.15 -5.83 16.38
C GLU A 611 20.62 -5.62 16.26
N LEU A 612 20.04 -4.75 17.10
CA LEU A 612 18.64 -4.34 17.02
C LEU A 612 18.34 -3.53 15.76
N CYS A 613 19.15 -2.52 15.42
CA CYS A 613 19.01 -1.71 14.20
C CYS A 613 19.05 -2.59 12.93
N LYS A 614 19.91 -3.61 12.90
CA LYS A 614 19.97 -4.61 11.83
C LYS A 614 18.73 -5.51 11.80
N HIS A 615 18.22 -5.97 12.96
CA HIS A 615 16.95 -6.72 13.03
C HIS A 615 15.77 -5.87 12.52
N ILE A 616 15.68 -4.62 12.99
CA ILE A 616 14.64 -3.66 12.61
C ILE A 616 14.66 -3.45 11.09
N SER A 617 15.83 -3.18 10.52
CA SER A 617 16.05 -3.01 9.08
C SER A 617 15.79 -4.28 8.25
N ARG A 618 15.76 -5.48 8.86
CA ARG A 618 15.31 -6.72 8.20
C ARG A 618 13.78 -6.83 8.23
N LYS A 619 13.14 -6.60 9.38
CA LYS A 619 11.69 -6.68 9.55
C LYS A 619 10.94 -5.60 8.76
N GLU A 620 11.49 -4.40 8.63
CA GLU A 620 10.96 -3.36 7.73
C GLU A 620 10.92 -3.83 6.26
N ARG A 621 11.98 -4.49 5.78
CA ARG A 621 12.00 -5.06 4.42
C ARG A 621 11.01 -6.22 4.24
N ASP A 622 10.99 -7.16 5.19
CA ASP A 622 10.01 -8.26 5.18
C ASP A 622 8.55 -7.72 5.23
N ALA A 623 8.30 -6.55 5.86
CA ALA A 623 7.01 -5.85 5.85
C ALA A 623 6.69 -5.17 4.52
N MET A 624 7.59 -4.34 3.98
CA MET A 624 7.39 -3.67 2.67
C MET A 624 7.14 -4.68 1.53
N GLU A 625 7.76 -5.86 1.59
CA GLU A 625 7.46 -6.94 0.66
C GLU A 625 6.06 -7.55 0.85
N ALA A 626 5.57 -7.69 2.09
CA ALA A 626 4.19 -8.13 2.37
C ALA A 626 3.17 -7.15 1.78
N GLU A 627 3.38 -5.86 2.01
CA GLU A 627 2.52 -4.78 1.51
C GLU A 627 2.50 -4.80 -0.03
N ARG A 628 3.67 -4.85 -0.68
CA ARG A 628 3.78 -4.96 -2.15
C ARG A 628 3.13 -6.22 -2.72
N GLU A 629 3.22 -7.37 -2.03
CA GLU A 629 2.52 -8.59 -2.46
C GLU A 629 1.00 -8.49 -2.32
N SER A 630 0.48 -7.79 -1.30
CA SER A 630 -0.96 -7.54 -1.18
C SER A 630 -1.49 -6.61 -2.27
N VAL A 631 -0.71 -5.59 -2.67
CA VAL A 631 -0.99 -4.74 -3.83
C VAL A 631 -1.03 -5.57 -5.12
N LYS A 632 0.00 -6.41 -5.38
CA LYS A 632 0.03 -7.26 -6.58
C LYS A 632 -1.11 -8.29 -6.62
N TYR A 633 -1.51 -8.86 -5.49
CA TYR A 633 -2.70 -9.71 -5.40
C TYR A 633 -3.96 -8.93 -5.82
N LYS A 634 -4.13 -7.70 -5.36
CA LYS A 634 -5.31 -6.86 -5.67
C LYS A 634 -5.32 -6.32 -7.09
N GLN A 635 -4.17 -6.01 -7.69
CA GLN A 635 -4.07 -5.70 -9.13
C GLN A 635 -4.52 -6.91 -9.98
N ALA A 636 -4.07 -8.12 -9.63
CA ALA A 636 -4.47 -9.33 -10.34
C ALA A 636 -5.96 -9.66 -10.12
N GLU A 637 -6.48 -9.54 -8.90
CA GLU A 637 -7.91 -9.76 -8.61
C GLU A 637 -8.82 -8.72 -9.28
N PHE A 638 -8.37 -7.48 -9.45
CA PHE A 638 -9.09 -6.47 -10.21
C PHE A 638 -9.10 -6.78 -11.72
N LEU A 639 -7.98 -7.21 -12.29
CA LEU A 639 -7.89 -7.55 -13.72
C LEU A 639 -8.50 -8.92 -14.08
N GLU A 640 -8.79 -9.80 -13.13
CA GLU A 640 -9.60 -11.01 -13.36
C GLU A 640 -10.99 -10.68 -13.97
N ALA A 641 -11.54 -9.49 -13.67
CA ALA A 641 -12.79 -9.00 -14.24
C ALA A 641 -12.66 -8.31 -15.61
N HIS A 642 -11.43 -8.03 -16.07
CA HIS A 642 -11.12 -7.25 -17.28
C HIS A 642 -10.36 -8.08 -18.35
N VAL A 643 -10.35 -9.42 -18.21
CA VAL A 643 -9.71 -10.33 -19.17
C VAL A 643 -10.41 -10.23 -20.53
N GLY A 644 -9.62 -10.04 -21.59
CA GLY A 644 -10.07 -9.82 -22.97
C GLY A 644 -10.23 -8.34 -23.35
N GLU A 645 -10.15 -7.39 -22.41
CA GLU A 645 -10.21 -5.96 -22.74
C GLU A 645 -8.84 -5.43 -23.23
N ASN A 646 -8.88 -4.51 -24.21
CA ASN A 646 -7.73 -3.77 -24.73
C ASN A 646 -7.53 -2.49 -23.88
N PHE A 647 -6.29 -2.14 -23.56
CA PHE A 647 -5.92 -0.95 -22.79
C PHE A 647 -4.73 -0.22 -23.43
N GLU A 648 -4.60 1.07 -23.12
CA GLU A 648 -3.33 1.80 -23.30
C GLU A 648 -2.48 1.67 -22.03
N GLY A 649 -1.19 1.40 -22.20
CA GLY A 649 -0.20 1.33 -21.13
C GLY A 649 1.12 1.98 -21.51
N SER A 650 2.01 2.16 -20.54
CA SER A 650 3.40 2.57 -20.76
C SER A 650 4.37 1.49 -20.24
N ILE A 651 5.51 1.32 -20.91
CA ILE A 651 6.50 0.31 -20.53
C ILE A 651 7.19 0.70 -19.21
N SER A 652 6.91 -0.03 -18.13
CA SER A 652 7.41 0.21 -16.75
C SER A 652 8.73 -0.49 -16.43
N GLY A 653 9.15 -1.46 -17.27
CA GLY A 653 10.42 -2.15 -17.14
C GLY A 653 10.61 -3.26 -18.17
N ILE A 654 11.86 -3.68 -18.39
CA ILE A 654 12.25 -4.72 -19.33
C ILE A 654 13.11 -5.75 -18.58
N ALA A 655 12.86 -7.04 -18.83
CA ALA A 655 13.56 -8.16 -18.20
C ALA A 655 13.96 -9.22 -19.23
N ASP A 656 14.79 -10.19 -18.85
CA ASP A 656 15.33 -11.22 -19.75
C ASP A 656 14.29 -12.23 -20.28
N HIS A 657 13.02 -12.07 -19.90
CA HIS A 657 11.89 -12.96 -20.22
C HIS A 657 10.62 -12.20 -20.64
N GLY A 658 10.67 -10.87 -20.76
CA GLY A 658 9.52 -10.07 -21.17
C GLY A 658 9.60 -8.60 -20.76
N ILE A 659 8.54 -7.87 -21.10
CA ILE A 659 8.32 -6.46 -20.79
C ILE A 659 7.21 -6.33 -19.73
N TYR A 660 7.41 -5.44 -18.75
CA TYR A 660 6.38 -4.98 -17.83
C TYR A 660 5.73 -3.70 -18.37
N VAL A 661 4.40 -3.66 -18.36
CA VAL A 661 3.59 -2.53 -18.83
C VAL A 661 2.63 -2.11 -17.71
N SER A 662 2.62 -0.82 -17.39
CA SER A 662 1.65 -0.20 -16.48
C SER A 662 0.46 0.30 -17.30
N ILE A 663 -0.75 -0.19 -16.99
CA ILE A 663 -1.98 0.23 -17.68
C ILE A 663 -2.40 1.62 -17.19
N LYS A 664 -2.51 2.60 -18.09
CA LYS A 664 -2.79 4.02 -17.75
C LYS A 664 -4.14 4.21 -17.05
N ALA A 665 -5.13 3.38 -17.39
CA ALA A 665 -6.50 3.53 -16.90
C ALA A 665 -6.73 3.01 -15.47
N ASN A 666 -5.81 2.21 -14.91
CA ASN A 666 -6.00 1.54 -13.60
C ASN A 666 -4.71 1.24 -12.83
N PHE A 667 -3.55 1.69 -13.30
CA PHE A 667 -2.24 1.55 -12.64
C PHE A 667 -1.85 0.10 -12.27
N CYS A 668 -2.38 -0.87 -12.99
CA CYS A 668 -2.02 -2.27 -12.82
C CYS A 668 -0.82 -2.62 -13.73
N GLU A 669 0.19 -3.25 -13.14
CA GLU A 669 1.39 -3.72 -13.84
C GLU A 669 1.20 -5.17 -14.32
N GLY A 670 1.22 -5.39 -15.63
CA GLY A 670 1.20 -6.71 -16.26
C GLY A 670 2.44 -6.97 -17.09
N MET A 671 2.63 -8.22 -17.53
CA MET A 671 3.84 -8.65 -18.25
C MET A 671 3.52 -9.27 -19.61
N ILE A 672 4.14 -8.74 -20.67
CA ILE A 672 4.16 -9.34 -22.01
C ILE A 672 5.42 -10.19 -22.13
N ARG A 673 5.30 -11.44 -22.60
CA ARG A 673 6.45 -12.34 -22.79
C ARG A 673 7.01 -12.20 -24.20
N TYR A 674 8.32 -12.38 -24.36
CA TYR A 674 8.94 -12.37 -25.70
C TYR A 674 8.39 -13.49 -26.60
N GLU A 675 8.00 -14.65 -26.05
CA GLU A 675 7.39 -15.74 -26.84
C GLU A 675 5.98 -15.41 -27.39
N ARG A 676 5.46 -14.21 -27.13
CA ARG A 676 4.17 -13.69 -27.61
C ARG A 676 4.29 -12.37 -28.37
N MET A 677 5.51 -11.95 -28.72
CA MET A 677 5.72 -10.76 -29.56
C MET A 677 5.79 -11.16 -31.04
N PHE A 678 5.45 -10.22 -31.91
CA PHE A 678 5.36 -10.44 -33.36
C PHE A 678 6.72 -10.58 -34.07
N ASP A 679 7.80 -10.25 -33.36
CA ASP A 679 9.16 -10.07 -33.89
C ASP A 679 10.21 -10.65 -32.91
N ASP A 680 11.36 -11.08 -33.43
CA ASP A 680 12.51 -11.48 -32.61
C ASP A 680 13.20 -10.24 -32.01
N PHE A 681 12.88 -9.92 -30.76
CA PHE A 681 13.44 -8.78 -30.04
C PHE A 681 14.73 -9.09 -29.29
N THR A 682 15.77 -8.29 -29.54
CA THR A 682 17.02 -8.27 -28.77
C THR A 682 16.93 -7.28 -27.61
N VAL A 683 17.38 -7.68 -26.42
CA VAL A 683 17.41 -6.81 -25.23
C VAL A 683 18.73 -6.03 -25.20
N GLY A 684 18.66 -4.69 -25.08
CA GLY A 684 19.86 -3.87 -24.90
C GLY A 684 20.52 -4.10 -23.55
N GLU A 685 21.85 -3.96 -23.47
CA GLU A 685 22.66 -4.32 -22.28
C GLU A 685 22.15 -3.65 -20.99
N ASN A 686 21.77 -2.36 -21.06
CA ASN A 686 21.25 -1.59 -19.92
C ASN A 686 19.76 -1.84 -19.62
N LYS A 687 19.07 -2.70 -20.38
CA LYS A 687 17.64 -3.05 -20.23
C LYS A 687 16.65 -1.87 -20.25
N PHE A 688 17.01 -0.78 -20.93
CA PHE A 688 16.12 0.37 -21.16
C PHE A 688 15.39 0.35 -22.51
N GLN A 689 15.81 -0.52 -23.43
CA GLN A 689 15.15 -0.73 -24.72
C GLN A 689 15.28 -2.19 -25.19
N ILE A 690 14.33 -2.61 -26.02
CA ILE A 690 14.41 -3.80 -26.88
C ILE A 690 14.36 -3.39 -28.35
N LYS A 691 14.97 -4.19 -29.23
CA LYS A 691 15.05 -3.90 -30.66
C LYS A 691 14.90 -5.15 -31.52
N SER A 692 13.98 -5.11 -32.47
CA SER A 692 13.89 -6.01 -33.63
C SER A 692 14.48 -5.30 -34.86
N PRO A 693 14.53 -5.94 -36.05
CA PRO A 693 14.96 -5.28 -37.28
C PRO A 693 14.01 -4.15 -37.74
N SER A 694 12.74 -4.22 -37.33
CA SER A 694 11.61 -3.38 -37.72
C SER A 694 11.32 -2.25 -36.72
N ILE A 695 11.31 -2.58 -35.41
CA ILE A 695 10.75 -1.75 -34.33
C ILE A 695 11.76 -1.68 -33.16
N THR A 696 11.73 -0.57 -32.41
CA THR A 696 12.44 -0.42 -31.14
C THR A 696 11.45 0.06 -30.10
N TYR A 697 11.32 -0.66 -28.98
CA TYR A 697 10.52 -0.24 -27.83
C TYR A 697 11.42 0.13 -26.66
N ARG A 698 11.12 1.25 -26.00
CA ARG A 698 11.87 1.83 -24.88
C ARG A 698 11.00 1.88 -23.62
N MET A 699 11.64 1.98 -22.46
CA MET A 699 10.92 2.32 -21.24
C MET A 699 10.25 3.69 -21.38
N GLY A 700 8.94 3.74 -21.15
CA GLY A 700 8.09 4.92 -21.34
C GLY A 700 7.32 5.01 -22.65
N ASP A 701 7.64 4.18 -23.65
CA ASP A 701 6.84 4.14 -24.88
C ASP A 701 5.40 3.72 -24.56
N SER A 702 4.44 4.38 -25.22
CA SER A 702 3.02 4.06 -25.11
C SER A 702 2.69 2.87 -26.00
N VAL A 703 2.05 1.85 -25.43
CA VAL A 703 1.71 0.60 -26.12
C VAL A 703 0.24 0.25 -25.89
N TRP A 704 -0.38 -0.39 -26.88
CA TRP A 704 -1.69 -1.01 -26.74
C TRP A 704 -1.51 -2.45 -26.32
N VAL A 705 -2.28 -2.88 -25.31
CA VAL A 705 -2.13 -4.20 -24.69
C VAL A 705 -3.49 -4.84 -24.42
N ARG A 706 -3.58 -6.17 -24.50
CA ARG A 706 -4.78 -6.94 -24.10
C ARG A 706 -4.49 -7.74 -22.84
N VAL A 707 -5.45 -7.77 -21.91
CA VAL A 707 -5.35 -8.64 -20.73
C VAL A 707 -5.67 -10.07 -21.15
N LEU A 708 -4.64 -10.92 -21.32
CA LEU A 708 -4.83 -12.33 -21.68
C LEU A 708 -5.28 -13.19 -20.50
N GLY A 709 -4.89 -12.80 -19.29
CA GLY A 709 -5.33 -13.43 -18.07
C GLY A 709 -4.65 -12.86 -16.83
N ALA A 710 -5.40 -12.77 -15.75
CA ALA A 710 -4.87 -12.50 -14.42
C ALA A 710 -5.04 -13.75 -13.55
N ASN A 711 -4.10 -13.95 -12.62
CA ASN A 711 -4.13 -15.06 -11.67
C ASN A 711 -3.65 -14.54 -10.31
N LYS A 712 -4.59 -14.23 -9.42
CA LYS A 712 -4.26 -13.63 -8.12
C LYS A 712 -3.42 -14.52 -7.22
N TYR A 713 -3.61 -15.84 -7.25
CA TYR A 713 -2.79 -16.79 -6.47
C TYR A 713 -1.31 -16.80 -6.90
N LYS A 714 -1.03 -16.63 -8.20
CA LYS A 714 0.33 -16.44 -8.72
C LYS A 714 0.83 -14.99 -8.62
N LYS A 715 -0.05 -14.04 -8.26
CA LYS A 715 0.21 -12.58 -8.27
C LYS A 715 0.74 -12.12 -9.64
N GLN A 716 0.16 -12.66 -10.71
CA GLN A 716 0.60 -12.52 -12.10
C GLN A 716 -0.53 -12.05 -13.01
N ILE A 717 -0.19 -11.19 -13.97
CA ILE A 717 -1.04 -10.70 -15.06
C ILE A 717 -0.24 -10.89 -16.34
N ASP A 718 -0.69 -11.78 -17.23
CA ASP A 718 -0.10 -11.96 -18.56
C ASP A 718 -0.82 -11.03 -19.55
N LEU A 719 -0.05 -10.25 -20.33
CA LEU A 719 -0.54 -9.32 -21.35
C LEU A 719 -0.16 -9.79 -22.76
N GLU A 720 -0.93 -9.35 -23.74
CA GLU A 720 -0.61 -9.35 -25.17
C GLU A 720 -0.10 -7.95 -25.56
N LEU A 721 0.90 -7.87 -26.44
CA LEU A 721 1.15 -6.64 -27.20
C LEU A 721 0.14 -6.59 -28.34
N LEU A 722 -0.39 -5.41 -28.68
CA LEU A 722 -1.29 -5.24 -29.82
C LEU A 722 -0.64 -4.40 -30.92
N ASP A 723 -1.01 -4.70 -32.17
CA ASP A 723 -0.62 -3.91 -33.33
C ASP A 723 -1.42 -2.58 -33.36
N PRO A 724 -0.77 -1.41 -33.40
CA PRO A 724 -1.44 -0.12 -33.47
C PRO A 724 -2.01 0.25 -34.85
N GLU A 725 -1.67 -0.47 -35.93
CA GLU A 725 -2.23 -0.23 -37.27
C GLU A 725 -3.64 -0.84 -37.44
N ASP A 726 -4.04 -1.76 -36.56
CA ASP A 726 -5.35 -2.41 -36.56
C ASP A 726 -6.38 -1.65 -35.71
N GLU A 727 -7.42 -1.08 -36.35
CA GLU A 727 -8.48 -0.36 -35.64
C GLU A 727 -9.33 -1.25 -34.71
N GLU A 728 -9.38 -2.58 -34.88
CA GLU A 728 -10.06 -3.49 -33.93
C GLU A 728 -9.25 -3.68 -32.64
N ASN A 729 -7.92 -3.49 -32.68
CA ASN A 729 -7.06 -3.52 -31.50
C ASN A 729 -7.09 -2.22 -30.68
N ARG A 730 -7.60 -1.12 -31.26
CA ARG A 730 -7.65 0.19 -30.62
C ARG A 730 -8.33 0.15 -29.24
N PRO A 731 -7.67 0.58 -28.15
CA PRO A 731 -8.29 0.66 -26.83
C PRO A 731 -9.57 1.51 -26.87
N PRO A 732 -10.65 1.09 -26.17
CA PRO A 732 -11.92 1.80 -26.21
C PRO A 732 -11.76 3.18 -25.58
N VAL A 733 -11.89 4.24 -26.38
CA VAL A 733 -11.68 5.65 -25.98
C VAL A 733 -12.57 6.03 -24.80
N ARG A 734 -12.04 5.98 -23.57
CA ARG A 734 -12.85 6.20 -22.36
C ARG A 734 -12.04 6.57 -21.13
N ALA A 735 -12.68 7.45 -20.34
CA ALA A 735 -12.27 7.91 -19.02
C ALA A 735 -10.90 8.60 -18.95
N GLU A 736 -10.93 9.90 -18.68
CA GLU A 736 -9.82 10.57 -18.00
C GLU A 736 -9.51 9.81 -16.71
N VAL A 737 -8.23 9.74 -16.33
CA VAL A 737 -7.79 9.19 -15.04
C VAL A 737 -8.58 9.90 -13.95
N LYS A 738 -9.41 9.15 -13.22
CA LYS A 738 -10.12 9.71 -12.08
C LYS A 738 -9.21 9.65 -10.86
N GLU A 739 -8.43 10.71 -10.68
CA GLU A 739 -8.01 11.07 -9.32
C GLU A 739 -9.28 11.21 -8.47
N LEU A 740 -9.41 10.41 -7.42
CA LEU A 740 -10.54 10.52 -6.52
C LEU A 740 -10.45 11.86 -5.81
N THR A 741 -11.54 12.63 -5.83
CA THR A 741 -11.61 13.80 -4.96
C THR A 741 -11.56 13.32 -3.51
N PHE A 742 -10.90 14.09 -2.65
CA PHE A 742 -10.62 13.65 -1.28
C PHE A 742 -11.88 13.24 -0.50
N ALA A 743 -13.02 13.90 -0.71
CA ALA A 743 -14.31 13.49 -0.12
C ALA A 743 -14.79 12.08 -0.57
N GLU A 744 -14.54 11.69 -1.83
CA GLU A 744 -14.89 10.35 -2.35
C GLU A 744 -13.95 9.26 -1.83
N GLN A 745 -12.71 9.63 -1.51
CA GLN A 745 -11.75 8.78 -0.81
C GLN A 745 -12.10 8.65 0.68
N GLU A 746 -12.60 9.72 1.32
CA GLU A 746 -13.01 9.74 2.73
C GLU A 746 -14.30 8.91 2.99
N GLU A 747 -15.31 9.01 2.12
CA GLU A 747 -16.51 8.14 2.19
C GLU A 747 -16.14 6.67 1.97
N MET A 748 -15.22 6.38 1.05
CA MET A 748 -14.71 5.04 0.78
C MET A 748 -13.93 4.43 1.95
N ASN A 749 -12.97 5.16 2.52
CA ASN A 749 -12.16 4.71 3.65
C ASN A 749 -13.05 4.27 4.83
N ARG A 750 -14.10 5.05 5.13
CA ARG A 750 -15.09 4.74 6.17
C ARG A 750 -15.95 3.52 5.82
N ALA A 751 -16.33 3.35 4.56
CA ALA A 751 -17.10 2.18 4.11
C ALA A 751 -16.30 0.86 4.21
N GLN A 752 -15.03 0.87 3.80
CA GLN A 752 -14.12 -0.28 3.91
C GLN A 752 -13.90 -0.68 5.37
N GLU A 753 -13.69 0.30 6.25
CA GLU A 753 -13.50 0.05 7.68
C GLU A 753 -14.76 -0.49 8.36
N ALA A 754 -15.93 0.06 8.03
CA ALA A 754 -17.22 -0.43 8.54
C ALA A 754 -17.48 -1.90 8.14
N ALA A 755 -17.13 -2.28 6.91
CA ALA A 755 -17.18 -3.67 6.47
C ALA A 755 -16.20 -4.57 7.23
N TYR A 756 -14.93 -4.15 7.39
CA TYR A 756 -13.92 -4.90 8.15
C TYR A 756 -14.36 -5.15 9.60
N LEU A 757 -14.93 -4.13 10.26
CA LEU A 757 -15.46 -4.24 11.62
C LEU A 757 -16.68 -5.17 11.70
N ALA A 758 -17.58 -5.14 10.70
CA ALA A 758 -18.70 -6.08 10.61
C ALA A 758 -18.20 -7.53 10.49
N THR A 759 -17.18 -7.78 9.66
CA THR A 759 -16.55 -9.10 9.50
C THR A 759 -15.87 -9.58 10.78
N LYS A 760 -15.07 -8.72 11.44
CA LYS A 760 -14.47 -9.03 12.76
C LYS A 760 -15.53 -9.36 13.82
N LYS A 761 -16.67 -8.65 13.81
CA LYS A 761 -17.78 -8.91 14.72
C LYS A 761 -18.45 -10.25 14.42
N ALA A 762 -18.75 -10.55 13.15
CA ALA A 762 -19.31 -11.83 12.75
C ALA A 762 -18.39 -13.02 13.11
N GLU A 763 -17.06 -12.87 12.91
CA GLU A 763 -16.05 -13.84 13.37
C GLU A 763 -16.08 -14.08 14.89
N LYS A 764 -16.37 -13.04 15.68
CA LYS A 764 -16.46 -13.13 17.14
C LYS A 764 -17.78 -13.79 17.57
N ASP A 765 -18.89 -13.29 17.06
CA ASP A 765 -20.23 -13.78 17.38
C ASP A 765 -20.36 -15.28 16.99
N ALA A 766 -19.71 -15.72 15.91
CA ALA A 766 -19.62 -17.13 15.51
C ALA A 766 -18.75 -18.02 16.44
N LYS A 767 -17.78 -17.44 17.16
CA LYS A 767 -16.95 -18.15 18.15
C LYS A 767 -17.59 -18.23 19.54
N GLU A 768 -18.54 -17.34 19.84
CA GLU A 768 -19.25 -17.28 21.13
C GLU A 768 -20.62 -18.00 21.10
N ALA A 769 -21.06 -18.51 19.94
CA ALA A 769 -22.33 -19.22 19.79
C ALA A 769 -22.33 -20.62 20.48
N PRO A 770 -23.30 -20.92 21.36
CA PRO A 770 -23.37 -22.22 22.03
C PRO A 770 -23.86 -23.33 21.09
N ILE A 771 -23.12 -24.44 21.04
CA ILE A 771 -23.44 -25.60 20.20
C ILE A 771 -24.70 -26.31 20.74
N ALA A 772 -25.84 -26.05 20.10
CA ALA A 772 -27.07 -26.79 20.35
C ALA A 772 -26.93 -28.25 19.86
N LYS A 773 -27.25 -29.22 20.72
CA LYS A 773 -27.30 -30.63 20.34
C LYS A 773 -28.40 -30.85 19.30
N LYS A 774 -28.04 -31.42 18.14
CA LYS A 774 -29.02 -32.15 17.31
C LYS A 774 -29.04 -33.59 17.78
N GLU A 775 -30.19 -34.05 18.24
CA GLU A 775 -30.46 -35.48 18.41
C GLU A 775 -30.75 -36.12 17.05
N THR A 776 -30.49 -37.42 16.95
CA THR A 776 -30.57 -38.21 15.73
C THR A 776 -31.95 -38.84 15.56
N THR A 777 -32.50 -38.78 14.35
CA THR A 777 -33.59 -39.65 13.90
C THR A 777 -33.31 -40.17 12.50
N GLU A 778 -33.40 -41.49 12.32
CA GLU A 778 -33.18 -42.16 11.05
C GLU A 778 -34.48 -42.30 10.23
N VAL A 779 -34.32 -42.15 8.91
CA VAL A 779 -35.02 -42.85 7.81
C VAL A 779 -36.32 -43.62 8.13
N ALA A 780 -37.45 -43.15 7.58
CA ALA A 780 -38.44 -44.02 6.93
C ALA A 780 -39.41 -43.26 5.98
N LYS A 781 -39.34 -43.63 4.69
CA LYS A 781 -40.37 -43.69 3.62
C LYS A 781 -41.58 -42.72 3.59
N GLU A 782 -41.86 -42.26 2.36
CA GLU A 782 -43.17 -41.80 1.89
C GLU A 782 -44.14 -42.98 1.68
N GLU A 783 -45.42 -42.80 2.02
CA GLU A 783 -46.58 -43.01 1.13
C GLU A 783 -47.85 -42.44 1.82
N ALA A 784 -48.94 -42.28 1.07
CA ALA A 784 -50.19 -41.61 1.48
C ALA A 784 -51.43 -42.43 1.01
N PRO A 785 -52.71 -42.05 1.25
CA PRO A 785 -53.25 -40.85 1.91
C PRO A 785 -54.42 -41.17 2.89
N GLU A 786 -55.29 -40.16 3.13
CA GLU A 786 -56.73 -40.28 3.44
C GLU A 786 -57.26 -40.33 4.92
N VAL A 787 -58.01 -39.26 5.25
CA VAL A 787 -59.45 -39.30 5.65
C VAL A 787 -59.88 -39.42 7.15
N ILE A 788 -60.46 -38.30 7.62
CA ILE A 788 -61.68 -38.15 8.47
C ILE A 788 -61.64 -38.00 10.01
N LYS A 789 -62.26 -36.88 10.46
CA LYS A 789 -63.07 -36.61 11.69
C LYS A 789 -62.38 -36.62 13.08
N GLU A 790 -62.57 -35.56 13.88
CA GLU A 790 -63.55 -35.35 14.98
C GLU A 790 -63.23 -36.13 16.28
N ALA A 791 -63.39 -35.58 17.50
CA ALA A 791 -63.61 -34.20 17.94
C ALA A 791 -63.40 -34.08 19.46
N THR A 792 -63.41 -32.85 19.98
CA THR A 792 -63.87 -32.45 21.33
C THR A 792 -63.25 -33.04 22.61
N SER A 793 -62.98 -32.11 23.56
CA SER A 793 -63.36 -32.15 24.99
C SER A 793 -62.54 -32.98 26.00
N GLU A 794 -62.38 -32.58 27.27
CA GLU A 794 -62.64 -31.30 27.96
C GLU A 794 -61.90 -31.24 29.33
N VAL A 795 -61.55 -30.03 29.79
CA VAL A 795 -61.70 -29.45 31.16
C VAL A 795 -61.09 -30.12 32.43
N SER A 796 -60.68 -29.25 33.38
CA SER A 796 -60.55 -29.41 34.85
C SER A 796 -59.37 -30.19 35.48
N ASP A 797 -58.84 -29.84 36.68
CA ASP A 797 -58.89 -28.58 37.47
C ASP A 797 -57.77 -28.51 38.57
N GLU A 798 -57.48 -27.29 39.05
CA GLU A 798 -57.28 -26.76 40.43
C GLU A 798 -56.81 -27.67 41.64
N ILE A 799 -56.19 -27.22 42.77
CA ILE A 799 -55.59 -25.96 43.30
C ILE A 799 -54.75 -26.22 44.61
N GLU A 800 -54.05 -25.19 45.15
CA GLU A 800 -53.52 -25.03 46.55
C GLU A 800 -52.25 -25.79 47.01
N ALA A 801 -51.45 -25.36 48.02
CA ALA A 801 -51.40 -24.15 48.87
C ALA A 801 -49.94 -23.79 49.31
N ALA A 802 -49.73 -22.66 50.01
CA ALA A 802 -48.42 -22.21 50.55
C ALA A 802 -48.51 -21.74 52.03
N PRO A 803 -47.37 -21.39 52.68
CA PRO A 803 -47.35 -20.13 53.46
C PRO A 803 -46.05 -19.27 53.41
N GLU A 804 -46.23 -17.94 53.56
CA GLU A 804 -45.23 -16.85 53.84
C GLU A 804 -45.02 -16.78 55.40
N PRO A 805 -44.69 -15.68 56.16
CA PRO A 805 -44.40 -14.29 55.79
C PRO A 805 -43.25 -13.54 56.55
N ILE A 806 -43.13 -12.22 56.30
CA ILE A 806 -42.67 -11.10 57.22
C ILE A 806 -41.21 -10.59 57.10
N LYS A 807 -40.86 -9.27 57.01
CA LYS A 807 -41.51 -7.94 56.74
C LYS A 807 -40.39 -6.91 56.35
N LYS A 808 -40.49 -6.05 55.31
CA LYS A 808 -41.12 -4.68 55.16
C LYS A 808 -40.37 -3.51 55.85
N PRO A 809 -40.36 -2.23 55.36
CA PRO A 809 -41.39 -1.45 54.61
C PRO A 809 -41.03 -1.08 53.13
N ARG A 810 -41.94 -0.76 52.18
CA ARG A 810 -42.94 0.35 51.98
C ARG A 810 -42.29 1.72 51.67
N SER A 811 -42.76 2.56 50.72
CA SER A 811 -44.11 2.66 50.09
C SER A 811 -44.18 3.33 48.68
N GLU A 812 -45.18 2.91 47.88
CA GLU A 812 -46.00 3.64 46.88
C GLU A 812 -45.42 4.48 45.71
N LYS A 813 -45.85 4.13 44.49
CA LYS A 813 -46.30 5.05 43.41
C LYS A 813 -47.29 4.35 42.46
N LYS A 814 -48.04 5.11 41.65
CA LYS A 814 -49.31 4.69 41.00
C LYS A 814 -49.14 3.83 39.74
N LYS A 815 -50.13 2.95 39.47
CA LYS A 815 -50.34 2.29 38.17
C LYS A 815 -50.82 3.29 37.11
N VAL A 816 -50.31 3.16 35.88
CA VAL A 816 -50.93 3.67 34.64
C VAL A 816 -50.92 2.52 33.62
N LYS A 817 -51.93 2.44 32.74
CA LYS A 817 -51.98 1.44 31.68
C LYS A 817 -50.90 1.73 30.63
N VAL A 818 -50.00 0.77 30.37
CA VAL A 818 -49.34 0.70 29.07
C VAL A 818 -50.27 -0.10 28.15
N VAL A 819 -50.89 0.58 27.20
CA VAL A 819 -51.67 -0.06 26.13
C VAL A 819 -50.68 -0.63 25.10
N GLN A 820 -51.00 -1.79 24.53
CA GLN A 820 -50.29 -2.30 23.35
C GLN A 820 -50.60 -1.40 22.16
N GLU A 821 -49.68 -0.50 21.79
CA GLU A 821 -49.78 0.22 20.53
C GLU A 821 -49.38 -0.65 19.33
N PRO A 822 -49.91 -0.37 18.12
CA PRO A 822 -50.09 -1.39 17.09
C PRO A 822 -48.85 -1.65 16.23
N LYS A 823 -48.89 -2.80 15.54
CA LYS A 823 -47.94 -3.17 14.48
C LYS A 823 -47.84 -2.07 13.39
N LYS A 824 -46.73 -1.32 13.39
CA LYS A 824 -46.18 -0.64 12.20
C LYS A 824 -44.97 -1.47 11.75
N GLY A 825 -44.94 -2.10 10.58
CA GLY A 825 -45.82 -1.95 9.42
C GLY A 825 -45.28 -0.86 8.49
N LYS A 826 -44.20 -1.21 7.76
CA LYS A 826 -43.42 -0.36 6.82
C LYS A 826 -42.88 0.95 7.42
N LYS A 827 -41.56 1.02 7.62
CA LYS A 827 -40.88 2.33 7.57
C LYS A 827 -40.89 2.82 6.13
N ASP A 828 -41.51 3.97 5.92
CA ASP A 828 -41.36 4.74 4.68
C ASP A 828 -39.93 5.28 4.56
N VAL A 829 -39.51 5.65 3.35
CA VAL A 829 -38.18 6.22 3.11
C VAL A 829 -38.27 7.74 3.06
N SER A 830 -37.74 8.41 4.09
CA SER A 830 -37.57 9.87 4.12
C SER A 830 -36.38 10.30 5.01
N SER A 831 -35.63 11.28 4.50
CA SER A 831 -34.68 12.21 5.15
C SER A 831 -33.60 11.68 6.11
N LYS A 832 -32.33 11.91 5.70
CA LYS A 832 -31.34 12.56 6.59
C LYS A 832 -31.91 13.96 6.89
N TYR A 833 -32.25 14.25 8.14
CA TYR A 833 -32.92 15.51 8.49
C TYR A 833 -31.91 16.67 8.59
N ASN A 834 -32.07 17.69 7.74
CA ASN A 834 -31.33 18.96 7.80
C ASN A 834 -32.36 20.10 7.85
N ALA A 835 -32.28 20.97 8.85
CA ALA A 835 -33.25 22.04 9.06
C ALA A 835 -33.37 23.01 7.86
N LYS A 836 -32.32 23.17 7.05
CA LYS A 836 -32.33 24.00 5.83
C LYS A 836 -33.23 23.43 4.70
N ASN A 837 -33.65 22.17 4.78
CA ASN A 837 -34.39 21.50 3.70
C ASN A 837 -35.92 21.59 3.85
N ALA A 838 -36.43 21.98 5.03
CA ALA A 838 -37.86 21.97 5.37
C ALA A 838 -38.81 22.61 4.33
N PRO A 839 -38.55 23.81 3.75
CA PRO A 839 -39.45 24.40 2.75
C PRO A 839 -39.48 23.61 1.43
N TYR A 840 -38.40 22.90 1.08
CA TYR A 840 -38.35 22.07 -0.11
C TYR A 840 -39.06 20.72 0.10
N GLU A 841 -38.97 20.13 1.29
CA GLU A 841 -39.71 18.91 1.64
C GLU A 841 -41.24 19.11 1.58
N ALA A 842 -41.74 20.34 1.76
CA ALA A 842 -43.16 20.68 1.62
C ALA A 842 -43.73 20.44 0.20
N LEU A 843 -42.88 20.42 -0.85
CA LEU A 843 -43.29 20.09 -2.23
C LEU A 843 -43.39 18.57 -2.46
N LEU A 844 -42.76 17.75 -1.62
CA LEU A 844 -42.68 16.29 -1.80
C LEU A 844 -44.06 15.57 -1.87
N PRO A 845 -45.12 15.99 -1.16
CA PRO A 845 -46.46 15.44 -1.33
C PRO A 845 -47.08 15.76 -2.70
N ALA A 846 -46.84 16.97 -3.24
CA ALA A 846 -47.31 17.37 -4.57
C ALA A 846 -46.56 16.59 -5.67
N VAL A 847 -45.24 16.47 -5.55
CA VAL A 847 -44.36 15.58 -6.33
C VAL A 847 -44.92 14.16 -6.38
N LYS A 848 -45.15 13.55 -5.21
CA LYS A 848 -45.72 12.19 -5.11
C LYS A 848 -47.11 12.11 -5.74
N LYS A 849 -47.95 13.14 -5.63
CA LYS A 849 -49.32 13.18 -6.19
C LYS A 849 -49.34 13.29 -7.72
N ILE A 850 -48.45 14.10 -8.31
CA ILE A 850 -48.33 14.26 -9.76
C ILE A 850 -47.68 13.04 -10.41
N PHE A 851 -46.58 12.51 -9.85
CA PHE A 851 -46.02 11.24 -10.31
C PHE A 851 -47.03 10.08 -10.17
N ASN A 852 -47.92 10.10 -9.17
CA ASN A 852 -48.97 9.09 -9.07
C ASN A 852 -50.01 9.13 -10.21
N LYS A 853 -50.02 10.18 -11.04
CA LYS A 853 -50.87 10.38 -12.22
C LYS A 853 -50.13 10.35 -13.56
N SER A 854 -48.79 10.32 -13.57
CA SER A 854 -47.99 10.42 -14.80
C SER A 854 -47.93 9.10 -15.59
N ASP A 855 -47.78 9.20 -16.91
CA ASP A 855 -47.65 8.05 -17.81
C ASP A 855 -46.39 7.23 -17.48
N VAL A 856 -45.31 7.94 -17.09
CA VAL A 856 -44.03 7.38 -16.58
C VAL A 856 -44.25 6.27 -15.54
N LYS A 857 -45.22 6.43 -14.64
CA LYS A 857 -45.51 5.45 -13.58
C LYS A 857 -45.99 4.13 -14.15
N HIS A 858 -46.85 4.14 -15.17
CA HIS A 858 -47.34 2.92 -15.81
C HIS A 858 -46.20 2.16 -16.51
N ILE A 859 -45.34 2.88 -17.22
CA ILE A 859 -44.19 2.32 -17.95
C ILE A 859 -43.22 1.58 -17.01
N ALA A 860 -42.94 2.12 -15.82
CA ALA A 860 -41.98 1.52 -14.90
C ALA A 860 -42.59 0.65 -13.79
N ILE A 861 -43.91 0.63 -13.63
CA ILE A 861 -44.61 -0.53 -13.03
C ILE A 861 -44.41 -1.77 -13.92
N GLN A 862 -44.54 -1.65 -15.25
CA GLN A 862 -44.25 -2.77 -16.17
C GLN A 862 -42.79 -3.23 -16.08
N LYS A 863 -41.82 -2.30 -15.95
CA LYS A 863 -40.39 -2.62 -15.71
C LYS A 863 -40.06 -3.07 -14.28
N LYS A 864 -41.06 -3.26 -13.40
CA LYS A 864 -40.91 -3.68 -11.98
C LYS A 864 -39.93 -2.83 -11.15
N ALA A 865 -39.94 -1.52 -11.38
CA ALA A 865 -38.98 -0.63 -10.74
C ALA A 865 -39.36 -0.25 -9.29
N LYS A 866 -38.35 -0.16 -8.42
CA LYS A 866 -38.51 0.43 -7.07
C LYS A 866 -38.31 1.94 -7.11
N TRP A 867 -39.15 2.69 -6.41
CA TRP A 867 -39.18 4.15 -6.48
C TRP A 867 -38.59 4.83 -5.25
N GLN A 868 -37.84 5.90 -5.47
CA GLN A 868 -37.40 6.85 -4.45
C GLN A 868 -37.75 8.26 -4.93
N PHE A 869 -38.23 9.09 -4.01
CA PHE A 869 -38.54 10.50 -4.23
C PHE A 869 -37.61 11.32 -3.32
N GLU A 870 -36.89 12.26 -3.91
CA GLU A 870 -35.94 13.12 -3.21
C GLU A 870 -35.97 14.52 -3.81
N ILE A 871 -35.85 15.54 -2.96
CA ILE A 871 -35.64 16.93 -3.34
C ILE A 871 -34.38 17.36 -2.59
N THR A 872 -33.27 17.50 -3.31
CA THR A 872 -31.94 17.77 -2.73
C THR A 872 -31.52 19.20 -3.09
N PRO A 873 -31.50 20.16 -2.14
CA PRO A 873 -30.92 21.48 -2.39
C PRO A 873 -29.39 21.40 -2.42
N SER A 874 -28.76 22.23 -3.27
CA SER A 874 -27.31 22.44 -3.30
C SER A 874 -26.89 23.67 -2.49
N ALA A 875 -25.59 23.91 -2.38
CA ALA A 875 -25.01 25.14 -1.83
C ALA A 875 -25.51 26.40 -2.58
N PRO A 876 -25.51 27.58 -1.93
CA PRO A 876 -26.06 28.83 -2.48
C PRO A 876 -25.17 29.45 -3.58
N VAL A 877 -25.78 30.36 -4.32
CA VAL A 877 -25.28 31.10 -5.49
C VAL A 877 -25.85 32.52 -5.40
N PRO A 878 -25.23 33.57 -5.98
CA PRO A 878 -25.67 34.96 -5.79
C PRO A 878 -27.17 35.12 -6.06
N GLU A 879 -27.87 35.71 -5.08
CA GLU A 879 -29.26 35.44 -4.66
C GLU A 879 -30.36 35.81 -5.69
N SER A 880 -30.27 35.31 -6.93
CA SER A 880 -31.02 35.91 -8.03
C SER A 880 -31.20 35.14 -9.33
N VAL A 881 -30.42 34.11 -9.68
CA VAL A 881 -30.51 33.49 -11.02
C VAL A 881 -30.86 32.00 -10.97
N LEU A 882 -31.83 31.59 -11.78
CA LEU A 882 -32.26 30.18 -11.93
C LEU A 882 -32.00 29.64 -13.33
N LEU A 883 -31.43 28.44 -13.43
CA LEU A 883 -31.22 27.73 -14.71
C LEU A 883 -32.29 26.66 -14.96
N LEU A 884 -32.91 26.71 -16.15
CA LEU A 884 -33.94 25.77 -16.60
C LEU A 884 -33.48 24.93 -17.79
N ARG A 885 -33.76 23.62 -17.77
CA ARG A 885 -33.65 22.75 -18.95
C ARG A 885 -34.79 21.75 -18.99
N PHE A 886 -35.84 22.15 -19.69
CA PHE A 886 -36.88 21.22 -20.12
C PHE A 886 -36.34 20.31 -21.24
N ASN A 887 -36.85 19.08 -21.35
CA ASN A 887 -36.51 18.17 -22.46
C ASN A 887 -37.73 17.49 -23.15
N PRO A 888 -38.74 18.24 -23.65
CA PRO A 888 -39.87 17.67 -24.39
C PRO A 888 -39.51 16.86 -25.65
N GLU A 889 -38.46 17.25 -26.38
CA GLU A 889 -38.13 16.66 -27.68
C GLU A 889 -36.86 15.82 -27.60
N ALA A 890 -36.99 14.59 -27.11
CA ALA A 890 -36.00 13.52 -27.28
C ALA A 890 -36.21 12.78 -28.61
N SER A 891 -36.28 13.54 -29.72
CA SER A 891 -36.44 12.97 -31.07
C SER A 891 -35.23 12.10 -31.46
N LEU A 892 -35.48 11.13 -32.33
CA LEU A 892 -34.51 10.09 -32.67
C LEU A 892 -33.23 10.69 -33.29
N ASN A 893 -32.07 10.20 -32.82
CA ASN A 893 -30.72 10.45 -33.34
C ASN A 893 -30.09 11.83 -33.08
N LYS A 894 -29.75 12.12 -31.81
CA LYS A 894 -28.34 12.26 -31.35
C LYS A 894 -28.19 12.59 -29.85
N GLY A 895 -27.24 11.92 -29.20
CA GLY A 895 -26.42 12.56 -28.17
C GLY A 895 -27.04 12.90 -26.82
N TYR A 896 -27.74 11.96 -26.17
CA TYR A 896 -27.74 11.92 -24.70
C TYR A 896 -26.96 10.70 -24.23
N ARG A 897 -25.88 10.91 -23.47
CA ARG A 897 -24.99 9.83 -22.98
C ARG A 897 -25.64 9.17 -21.76
N GLY A 898 -26.54 8.21 -22.02
CA GLY A 898 -27.19 7.43 -20.97
C GLY A 898 -26.19 6.76 -20.04
N GLN A 899 -26.46 6.85 -18.72
CA GLN A 899 -25.69 6.10 -17.72
C GLN A 899 -25.88 4.60 -17.93
N LYS A 900 -24.76 3.86 -18.02
CA LYS A 900 -24.60 2.40 -18.19
C LYS A 900 -25.88 1.58 -18.41
N LEU A 901 -26.21 1.32 -19.67
CA LEU A 901 -27.10 0.23 -20.07
C LEU A 901 -26.27 -1.07 -20.07
N ILE A 902 -26.48 -1.96 -19.09
CA ILE A 902 -25.77 -3.25 -18.99
C ILE A 902 -26.69 -4.42 -19.37
N SER A 903 -26.34 -5.00 -20.52
CA SER A 903 -26.57 -6.36 -21.04
C SER A 903 -27.97 -7.00 -21.04
N LYS A 904 -28.09 -8.02 -21.90
CA LYS A 904 -29.21 -8.97 -21.92
C LYS A 904 -28.99 -10.01 -20.82
N HIS A 905 -30.09 -10.34 -20.11
CA HIS A 905 -30.23 -11.30 -19.01
C HIS A 905 -29.64 -12.72 -19.26
N PRO A 906 -29.48 -13.59 -18.22
CA PRO A 906 -30.08 -13.52 -16.86
C PRO A 906 -29.07 -13.73 -15.69
N PHE A 907 -29.32 -13.41 -14.40
CA PHE A 907 -30.54 -13.29 -13.60
C PHE A 907 -30.45 -12.12 -12.56
N LYS A 908 -31.47 -11.23 -12.54
CA LYS A 908 -32.24 -10.64 -11.39
C LYS A 908 -31.56 -10.20 -10.06
N PRO A 909 -32.12 -9.21 -9.30
CA PRO A 909 -33.48 -8.64 -9.41
C PRO A 909 -33.58 -7.09 -9.51
N GLU A 910 -34.68 -6.64 -10.14
CA GLU A 910 -35.43 -5.39 -9.90
C GLU A 910 -34.64 -4.13 -9.45
N GLY A 911 -34.14 -3.37 -10.44
CA GLY A 911 -33.52 -2.06 -10.24
C GLY A 911 -34.50 -0.97 -9.76
N SER A 912 -33.94 0.12 -9.21
CA SER A 912 -34.71 1.29 -8.78
C SER A 912 -34.79 2.37 -9.85
N THR A 913 -36.00 2.76 -10.27
CA THR A 913 -36.20 4.02 -11.00
C THR A 913 -36.34 5.14 -9.97
N ARG A 914 -35.35 6.03 -9.89
CA ARG A 914 -35.40 7.19 -8.99
C ARG A 914 -36.05 8.38 -9.71
N VAL A 915 -37.10 8.95 -9.13
CA VAL A 915 -37.73 10.18 -9.64
C VAL A 915 -37.15 11.34 -8.86
N PHE A 916 -36.11 11.93 -9.43
CA PHE A 916 -35.45 13.10 -8.86
C PHE A 916 -36.11 14.39 -9.34
N PHE A 917 -36.67 15.15 -8.41
CA PHE A 917 -36.84 16.59 -8.59
C PHE A 917 -35.53 17.23 -8.11
N LYS A 918 -34.54 17.29 -9.00
CA LYS A 918 -33.23 17.86 -8.65
C LYS A 918 -33.20 19.34 -9.01
N THR A 919 -32.72 20.14 -8.07
CA THR A 919 -32.82 21.59 -8.06
C THR A 919 -31.40 22.14 -7.87
N TYR A 920 -30.82 22.69 -8.93
CA TYR A 920 -29.41 23.07 -8.96
C TYR A 920 -29.25 24.57 -9.15
N PHE A 921 -28.34 25.16 -8.38
CA PHE A 921 -27.78 26.49 -8.61
C PHE A 921 -26.26 26.34 -8.76
N PRO A 922 -25.62 26.97 -9.77
CA PRO A 922 -24.21 26.73 -10.07
C PRO A 922 -23.22 27.72 -9.43
N TYR A 923 -22.11 27.19 -8.94
CA TYR A 923 -20.79 27.78 -9.22
C TYR A 923 -19.99 26.77 -10.06
N GLU A 924 -19.19 27.29 -10.99
CA GLU A 924 -18.24 26.57 -11.86
C GLU A 924 -18.85 25.58 -12.91
N LYS A 925 -17.97 25.07 -13.78
CA LYS A 925 -18.22 24.60 -15.16
C LYS A 925 -19.37 23.59 -15.32
N VAL A 926 -20.31 23.90 -16.23
CA VAL A 926 -21.58 23.18 -16.46
C VAL A 926 -21.39 21.73 -16.96
N SER A 927 -21.37 20.78 -16.04
CA SER A 927 -21.45 19.32 -16.28
C SER A 927 -22.78 18.72 -15.78
N GLU A 928 -23.89 19.26 -16.30
CA GLU A 928 -25.25 18.69 -16.25
C GLU A 928 -26.08 18.76 -14.93
N GLY A 929 -26.38 19.97 -14.44
CA GLY A 929 -27.42 20.22 -13.41
C GLY A 929 -28.67 20.95 -13.97
N TYR A 930 -29.89 20.43 -13.73
CA TYR A 930 -31.13 20.90 -14.37
C TYR A 930 -32.38 20.82 -13.49
N LEU A 931 -33.25 21.84 -13.59
CA LEU A 931 -34.67 21.71 -13.21
C LEU A 931 -35.47 21.06 -14.34
N SER A 932 -36.07 19.90 -14.05
CA SER A 932 -37.21 19.34 -14.79
C SER A 932 -38.24 18.81 -13.79
N PRO A 933 -39.53 19.18 -13.89
CA PRO A 933 -40.57 18.74 -12.96
C PRO A 933 -40.98 17.27 -13.15
N LEU A 934 -40.44 16.56 -14.13
CA LEU A 934 -40.39 15.09 -14.16
C LEU A 934 -39.10 14.63 -14.86
N ARG A 935 -38.55 13.49 -14.45
CA ARG A 935 -37.39 12.83 -15.08
C ARG A 935 -37.58 11.31 -15.06
N SER A 936 -37.24 10.63 -16.15
CA SER A 936 -37.24 9.17 -16.26
C SER A 936 -35.83 8.61 -16.49
N LEU A 937 -35.68 7.29 -16.48
CA LEU A 937 -34.45 6.55 -16.81
C LEU A 937 -34.15 6.48 -18.31
N ASP A 938 -35.13 6.85 -19.15
CA ASP A 938 -35.07 6.82 -20.61
C ASP A 938 -35.83 8.06 -21.10
N ASP A 939 -35.15 8.96 -21.81
CA ASP A 939 -35.66 10.30 -22.12
C ASP A 939 -36.86 10.30 -23.07
N LYS A 940 -37.17 9.15 -23.70
CA LYS A 940 -38.34 8.96 -24.56
C LYS A 940 -39.64 8.70 -23.78
N GLN A 941 -39.59 8.70 -22.44
CA GLN A 941 -40.69 8.25 -21.58
C GLN A 941 -41.50 9.36 -20.91
N LEU A 942 -41.22 10.63 -21.21
CA LEU A 942 -42.02 11.77 -20.75
C LEU A 942 -42.99 12.19 -21.86
N SER A 943 -44.30 12.11 -21.59
CA SER A 943 -45.32 12.58 -22.53
C SER A 943 -45.51 14.10 -22.46
N ALA A 944 -46.18 14.68 -23.46
CA ALA A 944 -46.65 16.07 -23.37
C ALA A 944 -47.63 16.27 -22.19
N HIS A 945 -48.36 15.23 -21.79
CA HIS A 945 -49.26 15.26 -20.64
C HIS A 945 -48.48 15.24 -19.30
N ASP A 946 -47.41 14.45 -19.20
CA ASP A 946 -46.48 14.47 -18.06
C ASP A 946 -45.87 15.87 -17.85
N ILE A 947 -45.52 16.53 -18.96
CA ILE A 947 -45.03 17.91 -19.01
C ILE A 947 -46.06 18.91 -18.47
N GLU A 948 -47.33 18.79 -18.88
CA GLU A 948 -48.42 19.65 -18.41
C GLU A 948 -48.78 19.39 -16.94
N LEU A 949 -48.75 18.13 -16.50
CA LEU A 949 -48.91 17.74 -15.10
C LEU A 949 -47.80 18.30 -14.18
N GLY A 950 -46.62 18.59 -14.74
CA GLY A 950 -45.49 19.18 -14.00
C GLY A 950 -45.58 20.69 -13.77
N LEU A 951 -46.40 21.42 -14.54
CA LEU A 951 -46.48 22.90 -14.50
C LEU A 951 -46.86 23.48 -13.12
N PRO A 952 -47.78 22.90 -12.33
CA PRO A 952 -48.10 23.46 -11.00
C PRO A 952 -46.93 23.38 -10.01
N ILE A 953 -46.11 22.31 -10.06
CA ILE A 953 -44.92 22.24 -9.19
C ILE A 953 -43.86 23.23 -9.68
N PHE A 954 -43.74 23.44 -10.99
CA PHE A 954 -42.86 24.48 -11.55
C PHE A 954 -43.29 25.88 -11.07
N GLU A 955 -44.58 26.22 -11.13
CA GLU A 955 -45.12 27.46 -10.56
C GLU A 955 -44.77 27.63 -9.08
N ASP A 956 -45.12 26.65 -8.25
CA ASP A 956 -44.92 26.73 -6.80
C ASP A 956 -43.44 26.76 -6.42
N PHE A 957 -42.57 26.15 -7.22
CA PHE A 957 -41.12 26.24 -7.08
C PHE A 957 -40.57 27.63 -7.47
N ILE A 958 -41.06 28.25 -8.56
CA ILE A 958 -40.68 29.63 -8.89
C ILE A 958 -41.14 30.61 -7.79
N LYS A 959 -42.36 30.45 -7.27
CA LYS A 959 -42.88 31.26 -6.15
C LYS A 959 -42.06 31.07 -4.87
N LEU A 960 -41.61 29.85 -4.59
CA LEU A 960 -40.78 29.53 -3.41
C LEU A 960 -39.37 30.14 -3.50
N LEU A 961 -38.78 30.17 -4.70
CA LEU A 961 -37.43 30.69 -4.92
C LEU A 961 -37.36 32.21 -5.12
N ASN A 962 -38.38 32.81 -5.75
CA ASN A 962 -38.42 34.21 -6.17
C ASN A 962 -37.11 34.70 -6.87
N PRO A 963 -36.63 34.03 -7.94
CA PRO A 963 -35.41 34.44 -8.62
C PRO A 963 -35.62 35.76 -9.38
N LYS A 964 -34.60 36.62 -9.42
CA LYS A 964 -34.62 37.91 -10.14
C LYS A 964 -34.39 37.74 -11.66
N GLN A 965 -33.84 36.60 -12.09
CA GLN A 965 -33.58 36.26 -13.49
C GLN A 965 -33.67 34.74 -13.72
N VAL A 966 -33.96 34.32 -14.96
CA VAL A 966 -34.01 32.92 -15.38
C VAL A 966 -33.25 32.74 -16.71
N VAL A 967 -32.56 31.62 -16.92
CA VAL A 967 -31.97 31.25 -18.22
C VAL A 967 -32.37 29.83 -18.60
N SER A 968 -32.74 29.61 -19.87
CA SER A 968 -33.33 28.36 -20.36
C SER A 968 -32.67 27.85 -21.65
N PHE A 969 -32.42 26.54 -21.71
CA PHE A 969 -31.66 25.90 -22.80
C PHE A 969 -32.51 24.91 -23.63
N SER A 970 -33.77 25.26 -23.94
CA SER A 970 -34.72 24.36 -24.59
C SER A 970 -35.85 25.07 -25.34
N ALA A 971 -35.87 24.96 -26.68
CA ALA A 971 -36.89 25.56 -27.54
C ALA A 971 -38.34 25.13 -27.18
N PRO A 972 -38.68 23.84 -26.95
CA PRO A 972 -40.04 23.49 -26.56
C PRO A 972 -40.39 23.85 -25.09
N MET A 973 -39.46 24.38 -24.28
CA MET A 973 -39.84 25.13 -23.06
C MET A 973 -40.48 26.48 -23.44
N ILE A 974 -39.92 27.19 -24.43
CA ILE A 974 -40.48 28.44 -24.97
C ILE A 974 -41.90 28.16 -25.47
N ALA A 975 -42.08 27.15 -26.33
CA ALA A 975 -43.39 26.76 -26.85
C ALA A 975 -44.39 26.36 -25.76
N THR A 976 -43.96 25.67 -24.70
CA THR A 976 -44.83 25.31 -23.57
C THR A 976 -45.24 26.55 -22.77
N LEU A 977 -44.31 27.43 -22.41
CA LEU A 977 -44.61 28.63 -21.64
C LEU A 977 -45.41 29.66 -22.45
N GLN A 978 -45.18 29.77 -23.76
CA GLN A 978 -46.02 30.52 -24.71
C GLN A 978 -47.45 29.96 -24.77
N LYS A 979 -47.62 28.63 -24.95
CA LYS A 979 -48.92 27.96 -25.00
C LYS A 979 -49.79 28.28 -23.77
N TYR A 980 -49.17 28.32 -22.59
CA TYR A 980 -49.83 28.62 -21.32
C TYR A 980 -49.79 30.10 -20.91
N LYS A 981 -49.31 30.99 -21.79
CA LYS A 981 -49.25 32.46 -21.60
C LYS A 981 -48.43 32.92 -20.39
N TYR A 982 -47.46 32.13 -19.94
CA TYR A 982 -46.51 32.54 -18.91
C TYR A 982 -45.42 33.48 -19.44
N LEU A 983 -45.28 33.66 -20.76
CA LEU A 983 -44.32 34.60 -21.37
C LEU A 983 -45.03 35.80 -21.98
N THR A 984 -44.56 37.00 -21.64
CA THR A 984 -44.84 38.25 -22.34
C THR A 984 -43.54 38.86 -22.86
N ASP A 985 -43.66 39.89 -23.71
CA ASP A 985 -42.54 40.79 -24.06
C ASP A 985 -41.32 40.03 -24.62
N ILE A 986 -41.57 39.20 -25.64
CA ILE A 986 -40.54 38.36 -26.26
C ILE A 986 -39.76 39.17 -27.31
N GLU A 987 -38.47 39.35 -27.06
CA GLU A 987 -37.49 40.00 -27.93
C GLU A 987 -36.52 38.93 -28.46
N GLU A 988 -36.14 38.98 -29.74
CA GLU A 988 -35.20 38.02 -30.35
C GLU A 988 -34.01 38.76 -30.96
N GLU A 989 -32.79 38.25 -30.76
CA GLU A 989 -31.53 38.86 -31.20
C GLU A 989 -30.65 37.85 -31.95
N GLU A 990 -30.14 38.26 -33.11
CA GLU A 990 -29.30 37.44 -34.01
C GLU A 990 -27.81 37.60 -33.69
N VAL A 991 -27.30 36.76 -32.78
CA VAL A 991 -25.87 36.70 -32.47
C VAL A 991 -25.15 36.02 -33.64
N THR A 992 -24.24 36.74 -34.32
CA THR A 992 -23.55 36.29 -35.54
C THR A 992 -22.04 36.36 -35.40
N ASP A 993 -21.33 35.29 -35.80
CA ASP A 993 -19.87 35.21 -35.90
C ASP A 993 -19.45 34.35 -37.09
N LYS A 994 -18.37 34.74 -37.79
CA LYS A 994 -17.76 34.00 -38.92
C LYS A 994 -18.77 33.40 -39.92
N GLY A 995 -19.80 34.18 -40.27
CA GLY A 995 -20.86 33.80 -41.21
C GLY A 995 -21.87 32.76 -40.68
N ARG A 996 -21.98 32.60 -39.35
CA ARG A 996 -22.95 31.72 -38.69
C ARG A 996 -23.73 32.49 -37.64
N THR A 997 -25.06 32.36 -37.66
CA THR A 997 -25.98 33.08 -36.79
C THR A 997 -26.72 32.12 -35.86
N ILE A 998 -26.98 32.57 -34.63
CA ILE A 998 -27.92 31.95 -33.70
C ILE A 998 -28.92 32.99 -33.23
N ILE A 999 -30.20 32.63 -33.21
CA ILE A 999 -31.23 33.44 -32.56
C ILE A 999 -31.17 33.10 -31.07
N SER A 1000 -31.00 34.11 -30.23
CA SER A 1000 -31.22 34.05 -28.79
C SER A 1000 -32.42 34.93 -28.45
N SER A 1001 -33.23 34.54 -27.48
CA SER A 1001 -34.49 35.26 -27.18
C SER A 1001 -34.54 35.65 -25.71
N ARG A 1002 -35.12 36.81 -25.41
CA ARG A 1002 -35.45 37.30 -24.06
C ARG A 1002 -36.96 37.40 -23.93
N ALA A 1003 -37.50 37.17 -22.75
CA ALA A 1003 -38.92 37.38 -22.44
C ALA A 1003 -39.11 37.76 -20.97
N ILE A 1004 -40.33 38.08 -20.56
CA ILE A 1004 -40.73 38.17 -19.16
C ILE A 1004 -41.60 36.96 -18.79
N LEU A 1005 -41.09 36.13 -17.89
CA LEU A 1005 -41.82 35.05 -17.24
C LEU A 1005 -42.74 35.65 -16.16
N THR A 1006 -44.05 35.59 -16.39
CA THR A 1006 -45.08 36.04 -15.45
C THR A 1006 -45.73 34.83 -14.77
N ILE A 1007 -45.55 34.69 -13.45
CA ILE A 1007 -46.16 33.63 -12.63
C ILE A 1007 -46.82 34.27 -11.40
N GLY A 1008 -48.15 34.35 -11.42
CA GLY A 1008 -48.91 35.16 -10.46
C GLY A 1008 -48.54 36.64 -10.60
N GLU A 1009 -48.13 37.26 -9.50
CA GLU A 1009 -47.63 38.65 -9.49
C GLU A 1009 -46.13 38.76 -9.82
N LEU A 1010 -45.38 37.65 -9.82
CA LEU A 1010 -43.95 37.66 -10.12
C LEU A 1010 -43.73 37.85 -11.62
N LYS A 1011 -42.93 38.87 -11.98
CA LYS A 1011 -42.44 39.12 -13.34
C LYS A 1011 -40.93 39.02 -13.35
N ILE A 1012 -40.40 38.02 -14.05
CA ILE A 1012 -38.99 37.63 -13.98
C ILE A 1012 -38.43 37.57 -15.41
N PRO A 1013 -37.39 38.33 -15.78
CA PRO A 1013 -36.76 38.20 -17.10
C PRO A 1013 -36.20 36.79 -17.29
N ILE A 1014 -36.52 36.17 -18.43
CA ILE A 1014 -36.04 34.87 -18.85
C ILE A 1014 -35.30 34.98 -20.18
N PHE A 1015 -34.09 34.41 -20.25
CA PHE A 1015 -33.26 34.37 -21.45
C PHE A 1015 -33.23 32.94 -22.02
N PHE A 1016 -33.18 32.82 -23.34
CA PHE A 1016 -33.19 31.56 -24.08
C PHE A 1016 -31.92 31.44 -24.92
N VAL A 1017 -31.04 30.51 -24.53
CA VAL A 1017 -29.66 30.40 -25.01
C VAL A 1017 -29.39 28.99 -25.55
N PRO A 1018 -28.63 28.81 -26.65
CA PRO A 1018 -28.33 27.49 -27.19
C PRO A 1018 -27.58 26.56 -26.20
N ARG A 1019 -27.85 25.25 -26.27
CA ARG A 1019 -27.21 24.25 -25.40
C ARG A 1019 -25.68 24.23 -25.59
N PRO A 1020 -24.86 24.15 -24.51
CA PRO A 1020 -23.40 24.07 -24.61
C PRO A 1020 -22.88 22.93 -25.51
N SER A 1021 -23.58 21.79 -25.53
CA SER A 1021 -23.25 20.58 -26.31
C SER A 1021 -23.77 20.57 -27.75
N SER A 1022 -24.38 21.66 -28.24
CA SER A 1022 -24.79 21.79 -29.65
C SER A 1022 -23.57 21.83 -30.60
N ARG A 1023 -23.77 21.49 -31.88
CA ARG A 1023 -22.68 21.43 -32.90
C ARG A 1023 -22.16 22.80 -33.37
N LEU A 1024 -22.60 23.89 -32.75
CA LEU A 1024 -22.19 25.27 -33.00
C LEU A 1024 -20.82 25.59 -32.37
N LEU A 1025 -20.14 26.60 -32.91
CA LEU A 1025 -18.83 27.07 -32.47
C LEU A 1025 -18.83 27.49 -30.99
N LYS A 1026 -17.66 27.40 -30.36
CA LYS A 1026 -17.45 27.77 -28.94
C LYS A 1026 -17.60 29.29 -28.73
N GLU A 1027 -17.20 30.08 -29.71
CA GLU A 1027 -17.17 31.55 -29.67
C GLU A 1027 -18.58 32.15 -29.65
N LEU A 1028 -19.43 31.76 -30.60
CA LEU A 1028 -20.89 32.06 -30.61
C LEU A 1028 -21.61 31.73 -29.30
N LYS A 1029 -21.21 30.66 -28.61
CA LYS A 1029 -21.80 30.30 -27.32
C LYS A 1029 -21.35 31.22 -26.19
N SER A 1030 -20.13 31.77 -26.22
CA SER A 1030 -19.72 32.80 -25.27
C SER A 1030 -20.58 34.03 -25.46
N LEU A 1031 -20.61 34.59 -26.67
CA LEU A 1031 -21.36 35.82 -26.99
C LEU A 1031 -22.84 35.75 -26.55
N ALA A 1032 -23.53 34.62 -26.80
CA ALA A 1032 -24.92 34.45 -26.37
C ALA A 1032 -25.11 34.21 -24.85
N TRP A 1033 -24.09 33.73 -24.14
CA TRP A 1033 -24.08 33.70 -22.67
C TRP A 1033 -23.75 35.09 -22.10
N ASP A 1034 -22.71 35.74 -22.60
CA ASP A 1034 -22.26 37.06 -22.19
C ASP A 1034 -23.40 38.09 -22.33
N TRP A 1035 -24.14 38.04 -23.46
CA TRP A 1035 -25.41 38.75 -23.66
C TRP A 1035 -26.47 38.44 -22.59
N ALA A 1036 -26.77 37.16 -22.35
CA ALA A 1036 -27.83 36.73 -21.42
C ALA A 1036 -27.55 37.09 -19.95
N PHE A 1037 -26.27 37.28 -19.58
CA PHE A 1037 -25.84 37.71 -18.25
C PHE A 1037 -25.47 39.22 -18.18
N GLY A 1038 -25.54 39.95 -19.30
CA GLY A 1038 -25.20 41.38 -19.38
C GLY A 1038 -23.71 41.70 -19.24
N ILE A 1039 -22.84 40.74 -19.57
CA ILE A 1039 -21.38 40.86 -19.47
C ILE A 1039 -20.86 41.59 -20.71
N SER A 1040 -20.36 42.81 -20.53
CA SER A 1040 -19.83 43.64 -21.62
C SER A 1040 -18.39 43.21 -21.99
N THR A 1041 -18.26 42.37 -23.03
CA THR A 1041 -16.97 41.94 -23.57
C THR A 1041 -16.42 42.99 -24.54
N ASN A 1042 -15.67 43.99 -24.04
CA ASN A 1042 -15.05 45.04 -24.87
C ASN A 1042 -13.52 44.94 -24.91
N THR A 1043 -13.00 43.76 -25.25
CA THR A 1043 -11.57 43.49 -25.47
C THR A 1043 -11.37 42.61 -26.71
N SER A 1044 -11.33 43.23 -27.88
CA SER A 1044 -11.02 42.56 -29.15
C SER A 1044 -9.51 42.64 -29.44
N THR A 1045 -8.79 41.53 -29.29
CA THR A 1045 -7.46 41.32 -29.87
C THR A 1045 -7.46 39.97 -30.59
N PRO A 1046 -7.33 39.93 -31.94
CA PRO A 1046 -7.20 38.68 -32.66
C PRO A 1046 -5.80 38.09 -32.46
N ILE A 1047 -5.70 36.76 -32.53
CA ILE A 1047 -4.44 36.05 -32.72
C ILE A 1047 -4.57 35.32 -34.06
N GLU A 1048 -3.92 35.87 -35.09
CA GLU A 1048 -3.67 35.19 -36.35
C GLU A 1048 -2.27 34.56 -36.29
N THR A 1049 -2.15 33.29 -36.70
CA THR A 1049 -0.87 32.64 -37.05
C THR A 1049 -1.12 31.57 -38.11
N ASP A 1050 -1.36 32.03 -39.35
CA ASP A 1050 -0.82 31.41 -40.57
C ASP A 1050 0.56 32.08 -40.82
N LEU A 1051 1.60 31.49 -41.43
CA LEU A 1051 1.74 30.20 -42.12
C LEU A 1051 3.23 29.74 -42.10
N ASP A 1052 3.57 28.71 -42.88
CA ASP A 1052 4.87 28.02 -42.96
C ASP A 1052 6.12 28.84 -43.37
N THR A 1053 7.28 28.27 -43.01
CA THR A 1053 8.65 28.40 -43.60
C THR A 1053 9.47 29.70 -43.48
N ASP A 1054 10.73 29.50 -43.09
CA ASP A 1054 12.01 30.13 -43.46
C ASP A 1054 12.05 31.68 -43.68
N ASP A 1055 13.03 32.44 -43.16
CA ASP A 1055 14.47 32.16 -43.30
C ASP A 1055 15.36 33.08 -42.41
N ASN A 1056 16.59 32.64 -42.11
CA ASN A 1056 17.78 33.35 -41.54
C ASN A 1056 17.79 33.95 -40.11
N ASP A 1057 19.01 33.92 -39.53
CA ASP A 1057 19.48 34.64 -38.33
C ASP A 1057 19.43 36.18 -38.52
N ASP A 1058 19.36 37.02 -37.47
CA ASP A 1058 20.54 37.46 -36.70
C ASP A 1058 20.20 38.18 -35.36
N ASP A 1059 21.10 37.99 -34.40
CA ASP A 1059 21.59 38.88 -33.32
C ASP A 1059 20.68 39.90 -32.53
N PHE A 1060 20.66 39.64 -31.20
CA PHE A 1060 20.92 40.56 -30.07
C PHE A 1060 19.86 41.48 -29.41
N ASP A 1061 20.00 41.47 -28.07
CA ASP A 1061 19.87 42.54 -27.07
C ASP A 1061 18.52 43.01 -26.48
N GLN A 1062 18.46 42.85 -25.15
CA GLN A 1062 17.91 43.72 -24.09
C GLN A 1062 16.37 43.94 -24.02
N GLU A 1063 15.75 43.95 -22.83
CA GLU A 1063 16.26 43.94 -21.44
C GLU A 1063 15.39 43.06 -20.51
#